data_AF-A0A2V9A4V4-F1
#
_entry.id   AF-A0A2V9A4V4-F1
#
_cell.length_a   1.000
_cell.length_b   1.000
_cell.length_c   1.000
_cell.angle_alpha   90.00
_cell.angle_beta   90.00
_cell.angle_gamma   90.00
#
_symmetry.space_group_name_H-M   'P 1'
#
loop_
_entity.id
_entity.type
_entity.pdbx_description
1 polymer ?
#
loop_
_entity_poly.entity_id
_entity_poly.type
_entity_poly.pdbx_seq_one_letter_code
_entity_poly.pdbx_strand_id
1 'polypeptide(L)'
;MRTIRLALLLIVLLFSLKPTFGQLSQNSGINSADTWVVYDSTLNFQGTVTGSTLSVSSTQTYHVESGYDSNGGLVLNLQPTGSTGSQLGISMIRFAGGQVTVFDDTGNPFPVVPAASNVGALTLLNLLGIDPGCSPICALVVPNLNTYAQQKNAQLQYVNSSPQQYTMSKSISSGPGGTQNWLYTQLGSNWVATSVTSTPNDSSGSQTLTLQFANLSWYDNSANDTARTNRGYTAQNPPSPTSISTALTQTASSSTNCPNPTNNNGGTGNLVMQHGMASDGCTWQYLYPILQQDFKLGTVLIPTSSWSSALSQQATGLENTINASAASAFALIGHSQGGLIARSAAQHYQSLNQPNIVSGVASVGTPHQGVPLMLNAQDYVQSKLQSLGDNFLNDLGCQSQYDSPACYIAFAVVNGAVQQGTPAVFNFAYSTAAPDTCDMVPNDQCSNFIGNLNSYPESFLQAGILGNAKSRWVLFRLLGDLGCGKSLGCQGPTFYFAAQIVYYSAVVGFILSEIFCDFDLANFFASVINNMNKIDGFWNNLVASPGDGIVPSASQQYPASSAQQFPISDSAAHVGETHSKKTLNQLEAALAQVFKIPTAASCTFSPSTFSLTFSPSATTYTLSVSTQLGCGWHADSQSPWISISAPSGVISGTNNVTFSILANTTNLPRSGTITFGNLSQTLSVTITQNAACTYTLSPASLFFGASGGSATVSVSTQIGCVWSAVPQVSWITVTASQTGTNSGNFTFSVASNGSATSFKGTILVAGQPVTVYVGSPVGSPGTGWATISGQDLSRTITYGCPPAEHPCPSQTFHDSGSITLSVGNDAFTVSYQGVSDTPGSIATSLANVVNAQTQGPVSATVSGSTIYLTAKFDGIITNYPTSVSYTYNTQYFTGPAFTAALSGSSLTGGTD
;
A
#
# COMPACT_ATOMS: atom_id res chain seq x y z
N MET A 1 -2.73 56.81 -16.37
CA MET A 1 -2.47 57.95 -15.46
C MET A 1 -1.53 57.41 -14.38
N ARG A 2 -0.19 57.66 -14.37
CA ARG A 2 0.45 58.96 -14.08
C ARG A 2 -0.31 59.63 -12.92
N THR A 3 0.23 59.95 -11.75
CA THR A 3 1.61 60.20 -11.29
C THR A 3 1.44 60.55 -9.79
N ILE A 4 2.23 59.99 -8.88
CA ILE A 4 3.39 60.67 -8.25
C ILE A 4 2.92 61.88 -7.42
N ARG A 5 2.84 61.70 -6.09
CA ARG A 5 3.87 62.07 -5.09
C ARG A 5 4.23 63.56 -5.14
N LEU A 6 4.30 64.17 -3.96
CA LEU A 6 5.38 65.04 -3.51
C LEU A 6 5.09 65.36 -2.03
N ALA A 7 6.03 65.39 -1.09
CA ALA A 7 7.43 64.98 -1.01
C ALA A 7 7.78 65.12 0.49
N LEU A 8 8.54 64.21 1.10
CA LEU A 8 10.00 64.17 1.05
C LEU A 8 10.66 65.50 1.44
N LEU A 9 10.95 65.65 2.73
CA LEU A 9 12.20 66.17 3.31
C LEU A 9 12.03 66.06 4.83
N LEU A 10 12.74 65.18 5.54
CA LEU A 10 14.18 65.23 5.68
C LEU A 10 14.79 63.82 5.77
N ILE A 11 15.79 63.59 4.93
CA ILE A 11 16.84 62.60 5.12
C ILE A 11 18.14 63.37 5.38
N VAL A 12 18.84 62.94 6.44
CA VAL A 12 20.27 63.10 6.73
C VAL A 12 20.74 64.43 7.33
N LEU A 13 21.06 64.37 8.63
CA LEU A 13 22.41 64.59 9.21
C LEU A 13 22.30 64.33 10.74
N LEU A 14 23.15 63.59 11.45
CA LEU A 14 24.21 62.62 11.22
C LEU A 14 24.55 62.03 12.62
N PHE A 15 25.01 60.78 12.68
CA PHE A 15 25.56 60.04 13.83
C PHE A 15 24.63 59.41 14.90
N SER A 16 24.06 58.25 14.56
CA SER A 16 24.40 56.98 15.23
C SER A 16 23.90 55.80 14.37
N LEU A 17 24.78 55.34 13.47
CA LEU A 17 24.57 54.17 12.63
C LEU A 17 24.37 52.93 13.52
N LYS A 18 23.20 52.28 13.44
CA LYS A 18 23.07 50.85 13.76
C LYS A 18 22.76 50.12 12.46
N PRO A 19 23.48 49.03 12.13
CA PRO A 19 23.23 48.28 10.90
C PRO A 19 21.82 47.68 10.95
N THR A 20 21.08 47.80 9.87
CA THR A 20 19.83 47.06 9.64
C THR A 20 20.17 45.59 9.53
N PHE A 21 19.95 44.83 10.61
CA PHE A 21 20.05 43.37 10.62
C PHE A 21 18.96 42.78 9.71
N GLY A 22 19.32 41.92 8.75
CA GLY A 22 18.37 41.21 7.90
C GLY A 22 17.37 40.42 8.75
N GLN A 23 16.06 40.51 8.48
CA GLN A 23 15.07 39.80 9.28
C GLN A 23 15.01 38.33 8.88
N LEU A 24 14.99 37.42 9.87
CA LEU A 24 14.69 36.01 9.67
C LEU A 24 13.30 35.84 9.03
N SER A 25 13.14 34.84 8.16
CA SER A 25 11.82 34.47 7.65
C SER A 25 10.89 33.99 8.77
N GLN A 26 9.57 34.17 8.58
CA GLN A 26 8.55 33.84 9.58
C GLN A 26 8.57 32.36 10.03
N ASN A 27 9.13 31.47 9.21
CA ASN A 27 9.16 30.02 9.44
C ASN A 27 10.58 29.46 9.55
N SER A 28 11.58 30.30 9.81
CA SER A 28 12.98 29.87 9.87
C SER A 28 13.22 28.79 10.94
N GLY A 29 12.44 28.81 12.02
CA GLY A 29 12.67 27.94 13.18
C GLY A 29 13.95 28.26 13.96
N ILE A 30 14.62 29.37 13.62
CA ILE A 30 15.82 29.86 14.30
C ILE A 30 15.39 30.82 15.41
N ASN A 31 15.99 30.66 16.59
CA ASN A 31 15.81 31.58 17.69
C ASN A 31 16.53 32.91 17.39
N SER A 32 15.76 33.98 17.17
CA SER A 32 16.28 35.32 16.89
C SER A 32 17.21 35.90 17.98
N ALA A 33 17.19 35.34 19.18
CA ALA A 33 18.07 35.74 20.29
C ALA A 33 19.39 34.95 20.32
N ASP A 34 19.57 33.93 19.48
CA ASP A 34 20.81 33.16 19.39
C ASP A 34 21.69 33.61 18.22
N THR A 35 22.90 33.09 18.09
CA THR A 35 23.76 33.37 16.93
C THR A 35 23.09 32.87 15.64
N TRP A 36 22.96 33.73 14.63
CA TRP A 36 22.38 33.38 13.34
C TRP A 36 22.97 34.21 12.19
N VAL A 37 22.79 33.69 10.98
CA VAL A 37 23.23 34.30 9.72
C VAL A 37 22.20 34.09 8.61
N VAL A 38 22.05 35.10 7.78
CA VAL A 38 21.23 35.09 6.57
C VAL A 38 22.08 35.58 5.41
N TYR A 39 22.09 34.85 4.30
CA TYR A 39 22.83 35.22 3.10
C TYR A 39 22.25 34.54 1.86
N ASP A 40 22.59 35.06 0.69
CA ASP A 40 22.37 34.34 -0.56
C ASP A 40 23.66 33.61 -0.93
N SER A 41 23.51 32.34 -1.29
CA SER A 41 24.61 31.47 -1.68
C SER A 41 24.44 31.01 -3.11
N THR A 42 25.46 31.19 -3.95
CA THR A 42 25.45 30.70 -5.32
C THR A 42 26.47 29.59 -5.45
N LEU A 43 25.96 28.36 -5.57
CA LEU A 43 26.76 27.17 -5.85
C LEU A 43 27.02 27.09 -7.36
N ASN A 44 28.26 27.28 -7.76
CA ASN A 44 28.74 27.16 -9.12
C ASN A 44 29.60 25.91 -9.25
N PHE A 45 29.19 25.00 -10.12
CA PHE A 45 29.99 23.86 -10.51
C PHE A 45 30.58 24.11 -11.90
N GLN A 46 31.86 23.80 -12.05
CA GLN A 46 32.54 23.69 -13.34
C GLN A 46 33.39 22.42 -13.34
N GLY A 47 33.32 21.65 -14.41
CA GLY A 47 34.15 20.45 -14.54
C GLY A 47 34.34 19.99 -15.97
N THR A 48 35.30 19.09 -16.13
CA THR A 48 35.57 18.37 -17.37
C THR A 48 35.61 16.87 -17.12
N VAL A 49 35.34 16.10 -18.18
CA VAL A 49 35.52 14.64 -18.19
C VAL A 49 36.66 14.29 -19.15
N THR A 50 37.60 13.46 -18.70
CA THR A 50 38.81 13.07 -19.44
C THR A 50 38.47 12.11 -20.61
N GLY A 51 39.14 12.28 -21.75
CA GLY A 51 39.03 11.42 -22.93
C GLY A 51 37.99 11.86 -23.97
N SER A 52 37.18 12.86 -23.65
CA SER A 52 36.30 13.60 -24.56
C SER A 52 35.94 14.88 -23.82
N THR A 53 36.64 15.98 -24.10
CA THR A 53 36.61 17.21 -23.29
C THR A 53 35.19 17.82 -23.24
N LEU A 54 34.32 17.27 -22.39
CA LEU A 54 32.97 17.71 -22.13
C LEU A 54 33.03 18.69 -20.96
N SER A 55 32.69 19.95 -21.23
CA SER A 55 32.59 20.97 -20.19
C SER A 55 31.20 20.91 -19.57
N VAL A 56 31.14 20.60 -18.28
CA VAL A 56 29.90 20.59 -17.50
C VAL A 56 29.90 21.81 -16.59
N SER A 57 28.81 22.55 -16.57
CA SER A 57 28.64 23.67 -15.64
C SER A 57 27.21 23.72 -15.15
N SER A 58 27.03 24.05 -13.88
CA SER A 58 25.72 24.30 -13.30
C SER A 58 25.82 25.37 -12.23
N THR A 59 24.79 26.20 -12.14
CA THR A 59 24.70 27.27 -11.15
C THR A 59 23.36 27.14 -10.44
N GLN A 60 23.39 27.13 -9.11
CA GLN A 60 22.17 27.17 -8.30
C GLN A 60 22.34 28.19 -7.18
N THR A 61 21.37 29.09 -7.07
CA THR A 61 21.32 30.07 -5.98
C THR A 61 20.35 29.60 -4.90
N TYR A 62 20.70 29.83 -3.64
CA TYR A 62 19.86 29.57 -2.48
C TYR A 62 19.85 30.81 -1.59
N HIS A 63 18.68 31.20 -1.11
CA HIS A 63 18.60 31.96 0.13
C HIS A 63 18.90 31.02 1.29
N VAL A 64 19.80 31.41 2.18
CA VAL A 64 20.28 30.58 3.28
C VAL A 64 20.04 31.28 4.60
N GLU A 65 19.43 30.55 5.53
CA GLU A 65 19.29 30.93 6.94
C GLU A 65 19.94 29.85 7.80
N SER A 66 20.91 30.22 8.64
CA SER A 66 21.55 29.28 9.57
C SER A 66 21.62 29.86 10.97
N GLY A 67 21.37 29.03 11.98
CA GLY A 67 21.37 29.43 13.38
C GLY A 67 20.97 28.28 14.28
N TYR A 68 20.53 28.59 15.49
CA TYR A 68 20.10 27.57 16.46
C TYR A 68 18.63 27.75 16.83
N ASP A 69 17.92 26.66 17.07
CA ASP A 69 16.55 26.68 17.57
C ASP A 69 16.49 27.00 19.08
N SER A 70 15.28 27.06 19.65
CA SER A 70 15.08 27.35 21.08
C SER A 70 15.65 26.27 22.01
N ASN A 71 15.88 25.06 21.48
CA ASN A 71 16.51 23.95 22.19
C ASN A 71 18.01 23.91 21.95
N GLY A 72 18.61 24.89 21.26
CA GLY A 72 20.04 24.93 20.95
C GLY A 72 20.48 23.94 19.86
N GLY A 73 19.54 23.32 19.14
CA GLY A 73 19.82 22.48 17.98
C GLY A 73 20.14 23.33 16.75
N LEU A 74 21.12 22.92 15.95
CA LEU A 74 21.45 23.59 14.70
C LEU A 74 20.30 23.48 13.70
N VAL A 75 19.95 24.61 13.09
CA VAL A 75 18.97 24.73 12.02
C VAL A 75 19.61 25.40 10.81
N LEU A 76 19.38 24.85 9.63
CA LEU A 76 19.76 25.44 8.35
C LEU A 76 18.58 25.31 7.38
N ASN A 77 18.16 26.41 6.78
CA ASN A 77 17.20 26.43 5.68
C ASN A 77 17.87 26.94 4.42
N LEU A 78 17.69 26.22 3.32
CA LEU A 78 18.06 26.61 1.97
C LEU A 78 16.79 26.72 1.14
N GLN A 79 16.43 27.92 0.71
CA GLN A 79 15.36 28.11 -0.26
C GLN A 79 15.98 28.37 -1.64
N PRO A 80 15.78 27.50 -2.65
CA PRO A 80 16.28 27.78 -3.99
C PRO A 80 15.73 29.10 -4.53
N THR A 81 16.60 29.96 -5.06
CA THR A 81 16.24 31.26 -5.66
C THR A 81 16.76 31.35 -7.10
N GLY A 82 16.13 32.20 -7.92
CA GLY A 82 16.52 32.44 -9.32
C GLY A 82 15.76 31.61 -10.38
N SER A 83 16.14 31.77 -11.66
CA SER A 83 15.42 31.21 -12.83
C SER A 83 15.49 29.67 -12.95
N THR A 84 16.42 29.02 -12.26
CA THR A 84 16.51 27.55 -12.17
C THR A 84 15.69 26.98 -11.01
N GLY A 85 15.28 27.80 -10.03
CA GLY A 85 14.59 27.36 -8.82
C GLY A 85 13.26 26.66 -9.08
N SER A 86 12.47 27.14 -10.05
CA SER A 86 11.17 26.54 -10.40
C SER A 86 11.28 25.22 -11.18
N GLN A 87 12.47 24.88 -11.70
CA GLN A 87 12.65 23.63 -12.45
C GLN A 87 12.94 22.43 -11.54
N LEU A 88 13.41 22.67 -10.32
CA LEU A 88 13.82 21.61 -9.39
C LEU A 88 12.65 20.92 -8.71
N GLY A 89 11.48 21.56 -8.61
CA GLY A 89 10.35 21.01 -7.86
C GLY A 89 10.55 21.06 -6.36
N ILE A 90 11.42 21.94 -5.85
CA ILE A 90 11.83 22.03 -4.45
C ILE A 90 11.62 23.46 -3.96
N SER A 91 10.82 23.61 -2.90
CA SER A 91 10.59 24.91 -2.25
C SER A 91 11.60 25.23 -1.16
N MET A 92 12.08 24.21 -0.44
CA MET A 92 13.00 24.36 0.69
C MET A 92 13.76 23.06 0.96
N ILE A 93 15.02 23.18 1.38
CA ILE A 93 15.79 22.10 1.99
C ILE A 93 16.10 22.56 3.43
N ARG A 94 15.75 21.74 4.41
CA ARG A 94 15.92 22.07 5.83
C ARG A 94 16.74 21.02 6.54
N PHE A 95 17.74 21.45 7.29
CA PHE A 95 18.37 20.67 8.34
C PHE A 95 17.84 21.13 9.69
N ALA A 96 17.24 20.22 10.46
CA ALA A 96 16.80 20.46 11.84
C ALA A 96 16.69 19.12 12.58
N GLY A 97 16.98 19.11 13.88
CA GLY A 97 16.91 17.88 14.69
C GLY A 97 17.80 16.74 14.19
N GLY A 98 18.89 17.07 13.49
CA GLY A 98 19.82 16.08 12.93
C GLY A 98 19.40 15.44 11.61
N GLN A 99 18.30 15.89 11.01
CA GLN A 99 17.74 15.35 9.78
C GLN A 99 17.68 16.41 8.69
N VAL A 100 17.91 15.97 7.44
CA VAL A 100 17.66 16.77 6.24
C VAL A 100 16.27 16.42 5.70
N THR A 101 15.41 17.42 5.55
CA THR A 101 14.09 17.31 4.90
C THR A 101 14.09 18.18 3.66
N VAL A 102 13.76 17.59 2.51
CA VAL A 102 13.53 18.32 1.27
C VAL A 102 12.02 18.51 1.12
N PHE A 103 11.57 19.71 0.81
CA PHE A 103 10.17 20.05 0.60
C PHE A 103 9.90 20.31 -0.88
N ASP A 104 8.80 19.78 -1.39
CA ASP A 104 8.36 20.03 -2.76
C ASP A 104 7.78 21.45 -2.92
N ASP A 105 7.45 21.85 -4.15
CA ASP A 105 6.87 23.18 -4.44
C ASP A 105 5.53 23.45 -3.74
N THR A 106 4.86 22.41 -3.23
CA THR A 106 3.62 22.54 -2.46
C THR A 106 3.85 22.66 -0.95
N GLY A 107 5.12 22.61 -0.52
CA GLY A 107 5.52 22.68 0.88
C GLY A 107 5.40 21.36 1.64
N ASN A 108 5.16 20.24 0.94
CA ASN A 108 5.11 18.92 1.54
C ASN A 108 6.53 18.30 1.58
N PRO A 109 6.90 17.60 2.67
CA PRO A 109 8.16 16.88 2.70
C PRO A 109 8.13 15.75 1.66
N PHE A 110 9.22 15.57 0.92
CA PHE A 110 9.35 14.43 0.01
C PHE A 110 9.26 13.13 0.82
N PRO A 111 8.37 12.18 0.46
CA PRO A 111 8.26 10.91 1.16
C PRO A 111 9.53 10.08 0.94
N VAL A 112 10.30 9.85 2.00
CA VAL A 112 11.50 9.01 1.95
C VAL A 112 11.15 7.60 2.41
N VAL A 113 10.91 6.71 1.45
CA VAL A 113 11.02 5.27 1.70
C VAL A 113 12.08 4.77 0.71
N PRO A 114 13.33 4.53 1.14
CA PRO A 114 14.26 3.78 0.32
C PRO A 114 13.60 2.43 -0.02
N ALA A 115 13.81 1.91 -1.23
CA ALA A 115 13.21 0.65 -1.68
C ALA A 115 13.60 -0.57 -0.80
N ALA A 116 14.54 -0.41 0.13
CA ALA A 116 14.82 -1.36 1.19
C ALA A 116 14.67 -0.71 2.56
N SER A 117 13.90 -1.34 3.44
CA SER A 117 13.74 -1.02 4.87
C SER A 117 15.06 -1.02 5.69
N ASN A 118 16.20 -1.30 5.04
CA ASN A 118 17.47 -1.61 5.66
C ASN A 118 18.56 -0.55 5.38
N VAL A 119 18.29 0.45 4.53
CA VAL A 119 19.19 1.59 4.38
C VAL A 119 18.87 2.56 5.52
N GLY A 120 19.83 2.75 6.44
CA GLY A 120 19.66 3.64 7.58
C GLY A 120 19.25 5.04 7.13
N ALA A 121 18.40 5.71 7.93
CA ALA A 121 18.00 7.08 7.68
C ALA A 121 19.25 7.98 7.54
N LEU A 122 19.25 8.87 6.54
CA LEU A 122 20.28 9.90 6.37
C LEU A 122 20.27 10.83 7.58
N THR A 123 21.09 10.52 8.56
CA THR A 123 21.38 11.41 9.69
C THR A 123 22.67 12.13 9.34
N LEU A 124 22.56 13.39 8.94
CA LEU A 124 23.72 14.20 8.55
C LEU A 124 24.75 14.29 9.70
N LEU A 125 24.27 14.21 10.95
CA LEU A 125 25.09 14.20 12.16
C LEU A 125 25.98 12.95 12.28
N ASN A 126 25.59 11.79 11.75
CA ASN A 126 26.48 10.62 11.72
C ASN A 126 27.66 10.81 10.76
N LEU A 127 27.51 11.67 9.74
CA LEU A 127 28.58 12.05 8.82
C LEU A 127 29.41 13.24 9.33
N LEU A 128 28.83 14.15 10.09
CA LEU A 128 29.50 15.32 10.68
C LEU A 128 30.33 14.99 11.95
N GLY A 129 30.19 13.79 12.51
CA GLY A 129 30.78 13.46 13.81
C GLY A 129 30.05 14.15 14.99
N ILE A 130 30.50 13.88 16.21
CA ILE A 130 29.96 14.49 17.43
C ILE A 130 30.33 15.99 17.48
N ASP A 131 29.42 16.83 16.99
CA ASP A 131 29.35 18.29 17.09
C ASP A 131 28.41 18.64 18.28
N PRO A 132 28.58 19.73 19.06
CA PRO A 132 28.99 21.10 18.69
C PRO A 132 30.49 21.37 18.81
N GLY A 133 31.22 21.90 17.82
CA GLY A 133 30.86 22.78 16.71
C GLY A 133 31.06 24.26 17.04
N CYS A 134 31.79 25.00 16.20
CA CYS A 134 31.90 26.47 16.30
C CYS A 134 30.57 27.15 15.91
N SER A 135 30.48 28.47 16.07
CA SER A 135 29.31 29.27 15.67
C SER A 135 29.07 29.25 14.15
N PRO A 136 27.82 29.31 13.62
CA PRO A 136 27.52 29.28 12.18
C PRO A 136 28.02 30.53 11.42
N ILE A 137 28.66 31.48 12.10
CA ILE A 137 29.29 32.66 11.49
C ILE A 137 30.82 32.55 11.45
N CYS A 138 31.42 31.54 12.08
CA CYS A 138 32.85 31.54 12.40
C CYS A 138 33.78 31.52 11.18
N ALA A 139 33.38 30.85 10.09
CA ALA A 139 34.13 30.88 8.83
C ALA A 139 33.70 32.02 7.91
N LEU A 140 32.50 32.57 8.09
CA LEU A 140 31.97 33.62 7.23
C LEU A 140 32.48 35.01 7.63
N VAL A 141 32.70 35.25 8.93
CA VAL A 141 33.15 36.54 9.47
C VAL A 141 34.28 36.31 10.46
N VAL A 142 35.49 36.74 10.09
CA VAL A 142 36.73 36.47 10.83
C VAL A 142 37.36 37.80 11.30
N PRO A 143 37.53 38.01 12.62
CA PRO A 143 38.14 39.25 13.13
C PRO A 143 39.64 39.37 12.82
N ASN A 144 40.38 38.26 12.84
CA ASN A 144 41.82 38.23 12.55
C ASN A 144 42.15 37.07 11.61
N LEU A 145 42.27 37.39 10.32
CA LEU A 145 42.47 36.38 9.27
C LEU A 145 43.81 35.64 9.41
N ASN A 146 44.88 36.30 9.87
CA ASN A 146 46.19 35.67 10.06
C ASN A 146 46.15 34.60 11.14
N THR A 147 45.59 34.94 12.32
CA THR A 147 45.43 33.98 13.42
C THR A 147 44.51 32.83 13.02
N TYR A 148 43.43 33.14 12.31
CA TYR A 148 42.49 32.13 11.84
C TYR A 148 43.14 31.15 10.85
N ALA A 149 43.88 31.64 9.85
CA ALA A 149 44.58 30.79 8.89
C ALA A 149 45.62 29.88 9.57
N GLN A 150 46.35 30.39 10.56
CA GLN A 150 47.29 29.59 11.36
C GLN A 150 46.58 28.47 12.14
N GLN A 151 45.46 28.78 12.81
CA GLN A 151 44.67 27.79 13.54
C GLN A 151 44.14 26.66 12.63
N LYS A 152 43.85 27.01 11.37
CA LYS A 152 43.35 26.07 10.36
C LYS A 152 44.45 25.39 9.54
N ASN A 153 45.73 25.63 9.84
CA ASN A 153 46.87 25.13 9.07
C ASN A 153 46.73 25.44 7.57
N ALA A 154 46.33 26.68 7.26
CA ALA A 154 46.11 27.19 5.91
C ALA A 154 47.11 28.31 5.57
N GLN A 155 47.35 28.51 4.27
CA GLN A 155 48.26 29.54 3.75
C GLN A 155 47.46 30.76 3.30
N LEU A 156 48.01 31.97 3.51
CA LEU A 156 47.40 33.20 3.03
C LEU A 156 48.15 33.75 1.83
N GLN A 157 47.40 34.08 0.79
CA GLN A 157 47.90 34.72 -0.41
C GLN A 157 47.16 36.04 -0.63
N TYR A 158 47.89 37.13 -0.80
CA TYR A 158 47.34 38.43 -1.12
C TYR A 158 46.76 38.46 -2.56
N VAL A 159 45.60 39.08 -2.73
CA VAL A 159 44.89 39.15 -4.03
C VAL A 159 44.78 40.58 -4.56
N ASN A 160 44.20 41.50 -3.78
CA ASN A 160 43.89 42.87 -4.21
C ASN A 160 43.96 43.86 -3.02
N SER A 161 44.17 45.15 -3.30
CA SER A 161 44.32 46.23 -2.30
C SER A 161 43.04 47.03 -2.05
N SER A 162 42.10 47.07 -2.99
CA SER A 162 40.90 47.92 -2.88
C SER A 162 39.64 47.26 -3.45
N PRO A 163 38.78 46.68 -2.59
CA PRO A 163 39.00 46.43 -1.16
C PRO A 163 40.14 45.43 -0.93
N GLN A 164 40.74 45.41 0.27
CA GLN A 164 41.77 44.43 0.60
C GLN A 164 41.20 43.02 0.55
N GLN A 165 41.87 42.13 -0.18
CA GLN A 165 41.44 40.75 -0.40
C GLN A 165 42.59 39.77 -0.21
N TYR A 166 42.29 38.66 0.45
CA TYR A 166 43.20 37.54 0.65
C TYR A 166 42.50 36.22 0.33
N THR A 167 43.25 35.32 -0.30
CA THR A 167 42.86 33.91 -0.43
C THR A 167 43.50 33.12 0.70
N MET A 168 42.71 32.36 1.45
CA MET A 168 43.15 31.36 2.41
C MET A 168 43.05 29.98 1.76
N SER A 169 44.20 29.33 1.55
CA SER A 169 44.33 28.07 0.83
C SER A 169 44.70 26.92 1.77
N LYS A 170 43.95 25.82 1.68
CA LYS A 170 44.18 24.58 2.43
C LYS A 170 44.30 23.39 1.49
N SER A 171 45.43 22.68 1.55
CA SER A 171 45.58 21.38 0.90
C SER A 171 44.94 20.28 1.74
N ILE A 172 44.18 19.41 1.08
CA ILE A 172 43.44 18.29 1.67
C ILE A 172 44.11 16.99 1.27
N SER A 173 44.40 16.14 2.25
CA SER A 173 45.06 14.85 2.05
C SER A 173 44.17 13.64 2.37
N SER A 174 42.96 13.88 2.89
CA SER A 174 41.97 12.85 3.18
C SER A 174 41.05 12.62 1.97
N GLY A 175 40.48 11.40 1.85
CA GLY A 175 39.61 11.02 0.74
C GLY A 175 40.29 11.21 -0.63
N PRO A 176 39.63 11.79 -1.64
CA PRO A 176 40.25 12.08 -2.93
C PRO A 176 41.38 13.13 -2.84
N GLY A 177 41.54 13.81 -1.70
CA GLY A 177 42.42 14.96 -1.55
C GLY A 177 41.95 16.16 -2.37
N GLY A 178 42.75 17.23 -2.41
CA GLY A 178 42.45 18.42 -3.21
C GLY A 178 42.92 19.71 -2.57
N THR A 179 42.34 20.84 -3.01
CA THR A 179 42.59 22.16 -2.42
C THR A 179 41.28 22.89 -2.18
N GLN A 180 41.18 23.58 -1.04
CA GLN A 180 40.14 24.56 -0.79
C GLN A 180 40.72 25.97 -0.71
N ASN A 181 40.06 26.92 -1.36
CA ASN A 181 40.48 28.32 -1.45
C ASN A 181 39.34 29.25 -1.02
N TRP A 182 39.48 29.86 0.14
CA TRP A 182 38.53 30.84 0.66
C TRP A 182 38.98 32.26 0.31
N LEU A 183 38.13 33.03 -0.37
CA LEU A 183 38.36 34.44 -0.63
C LEU A 183 37.71 35.28 0.46
N TYR A 184 38.52 36.07 1.17
CA TYR A 184 38.07 37.03 2.17
C TYR A 184 38.28 38.46 1.69
N THR A 185 37.29 39.31 1.92
CA THR A 185 37.34 40.74 1.66
C THR A 185 37.25 41.50 2.99
N GLN A 186 38.10 42.51 3.18
CA GLN A 186 38.07 43.33 4.39
C GLN A 186 36.84 44.26 4.41
N LEU A 187 36.06 44.20 5.49
CA LEU A 187 34.91 45.07 5.71
C LEU A 187 34.92 45.59 7.16
N GLY A 188 35.24 46.87 7.34
CA GLY A 188 35.44 47.45 8.66
C GLY A 188 36.61 46.78 9.39
N SER A 189 36.38 46.30 10.61
CA SER A 189 37.37 45.57 11.41
C SER A 189 37.42 44.07 11.14
N ASN A 190 36.53 43.54 10.31
CA ASN A 190 36.37 42.11 10.08
C ASN A 190 36.76 41.73 8.64
N TRP A 191 37.10 40.46 8.46
CA TRP A 191 37.26 39.82 7.15
C TRP A 191 36.03 38.99 6.85
N VAL A 192 35.37 39.27 5.74
CA VAL A 192 34.13 38.60 5.34
C VAL A 192 34.41 37.69 4.16
N ALA A 193 34.02 36.43 4.27
CA ALA A 193 34.13 35.46 3.19
C ALA A 193 33.19 35.86 2.04
N THR A 194 33.72 35.95 0.82
CA THR A 194 32.94 36.23 -0.39
C THR A 194 32.78 35.01 -1.28
N SER A 195 33.70 34.05 -1.19
CA SER A 195 33.53 32.75 -1.82
C SER A 195 34.46 31.69 -1.21
N VAL A 196 34.08 30.43 -1.33
CA VAL A 196 34.98 29.29 -1.20
C VAL A 196 34.96 28.47 -2.47
N THR A 197 36.14 28.05 -2.91
CA THR A 197 36.34 27.19 -4.07
C THR A 197 37.02 25.89 -3.64
N SER A 198 36.31 24.78 -3.83
CA SER A 198 36.78 23.43 -3.56
C SER A 198 37.16 22.72 -4.87
N THR A 199 38.38 22.21 -4.92
CA THR A 199 38.98 21.50 -6.06
C THR A 199 39.49 20.14 -5.59
N PRO A 200 38.61 19.12 -5.44
CA PRO A 200 39.03 17.76 -5.13
C PRO A 200 39.92 17.20 -6.25
N ASN A 201 40.87 16.33 -5.93
CA ASN A 201 41.58 15.61 -6.97
C ASN A 201 40.64 14.58 -7.59
N ASP A 202 40.72 14.40 -8.91
CA ASP A 202 39.88 13.42 -9.59
C ASP A 202 40.61 12.94 -10.86
N SER A 203 40.79 11.62 -10.96
CA SER A 203 41.39 10.96 -12.13
C SER A 203 40.50 11.00 -13.37
N SER A 204 39.20 11.21 -13.20
CA SER A 204 38.18 11.25 -14.26
C SER A 204 38.09 12.58 -15.01
N GLY A 205 38.71 13.66 -14.50
CA GLY A 205 38.73 14.99 -15.12
C GLY A 205 38.73 16.13 -14.09
N SER A 206 38.87 17.38 -14.53
CA SER A 206 38.98 18.53 -13.62
C SER A 206 37.63 18.92 -13.04
N GLN A 207 37.58 19.41 -11.80
CA GLN A 207 36.35 19.87 -11.19
C GLN A 207 36.59 20.99 -10.19
N THR A 208 35.63 21.91 -10.10
CA THR A 208 35.66 23.04 -9.20
C THR A 208 34.24 23.33 -8.74
N LEU A 209 34.05 23.31 -7.42
CA LEU A 209 32.81 23.70 -6.78
C LEU A 209 33.04 25.02 -6.04
N THR A 210 32.41 26.10 -6.50
CA THR A 210 32.55 27.42 -5.89
C THR A 210 31.24 27.84 -5.25
N LEU A 211 31.24 28.04 -3.94
CA LEU A 211 30.15 28.66 -3.21
C LEU A 211 30.45 30.15 -3.08
N GLN A 212 29.64 30.99 -3.71
CA GLN A 212 29.75 32.45 -3.59
C GLN A 212 28.74 32.95 -2.55
N PHE A 213 29.15 33.91 -1.74
CA PHE A 213 28.33 34.50 -0.68
C PHE A 213 27.96 35.94 -1.06
N ALA A 214 26.68 36.28 -0.95
CA ALA A 214 26.14 37.61 -1.17
C ALA A 214 25.11 37.96 -0.10
N ASN A 215 24.82 39.26 0.05
CA ASN A 215 23.79 39.76 0.97
C ASN A 215 23.91 39.27 2.42
N LEU A 216 25.15 39.00 2.87
CA LEU A 216 25.44 38.46 4.19
C LEU A 216 25.00 39.44 5.30
N SER A 217 24.14 38.94 6.19
CA SER A 217 23.71 39.58 7.42
C SER A 217 23.86 38.60 8.58
N TRP A 218 24.36 39.04 9.73
CA TRP A 218 24.59 38.15 10.86
C TRP A 218 24.30 38.82 12.21
N TYR A 219 24.05 37.99 13.21
CA TYR A 219 23.96 38.36 14.61
C TYR A 219 24.84 37.41 15.42
N ASP A 220 25.76 37.97 16.21
CA ASP A 220 26.71 37.20 17.04
C ASP A 220 26.22 37.17 18.50
N ASN A 221 26.07 35.96 19.05
CA ASN A 221 25.84 35.72 20.46
C ASN A 221 26.84 34.70 21.04
N SER A 222 28.10 35.11 21.12
CA SER A 222 29.20 34.35 21.73
C SER A 222 28.91 33.74 23.12
N ALA A 223 28.03 34.34 23.94
CA ALA A 223 27.67 33.80 25.24
C ALA A 223 26.83 32.52 25.12
N ASN A 224 25.82 32.52 24.24
CA ASN A 224 25.02 31.33 23.95
C ASN A 224 25.84 30.26 23.23
N ASP A 225 26.75 30.66 22.34
CA ASP A 225 27.72 29.76 21.69
C ASP A 225 28.56 29.02 22.74
N THR A 226 29.16 29.76 23.67
CA THR A 226 29.94 29.18 24.77
C THR A 226 29.11 28.24 25.64
N ALA A 227 27.86 28.62 25.96
CA ALA A 227 26.95 27.78 26.72
C ALA A 227 26.54 26.49 25.98
N ARG A 228 26.48 26.50 24.64
CA ARG A 228 26.24 25.31 23.82
C ARG A 228 27.46 24.40 23.76
N THR A 229 28.66 24.96 23.53
CA THR A 229 29.93 24.21 23.57
C THR A 229 30.10 23.50 24.92
N ASN A 230 29.84 24.18 26.03
CA ASN A 230 29.97 23.61 27.37
C ASN A 230 28.91 22.54 27.70
N ARG A 231 27.74 22.60 27.06
CA ARG A 231 26.68 21.60 27.25
C ARG A 231 27.02 20.25 26.62
N GLY A 232 27.96 20.21 25.68
CA GLY A 232 28.33 19.00 24.96
C GLY A 232 27.08 18.32 24.41
N TYR A 233 26.44 18.94 23.42
CA TYR A 233 25.26 18.33 22.80
C TYR A 233 25.65 16.98 22.18
N THR A 234 25.42 15.90 22.90
CA THR A 234 25.11 14.63 22.26
C THR A 234 23.73 14.82 21.64
N ALA A 235 23.68 14.85 20.31
CA ALA A 235 22.42 14.76 19.58
C ALA A 235 21.55 13.70 20.26
N GLN A 236 20.34 14.07 20.70
CA GLN A 236 19.41 13.05 21.17
C GLN A 236 19.30 12.02 20.05
N ASN A 237 19.43 10.73 20.40
CA ASN A 237 19.03 9.67 19.49
C ASN A 237 17.66 10.06 18.91
N PRO A 238 17.49 9.98 17.59
CA PRO A 238 16.26 10.41 16.95
C PRO A 238 15.08 9.73 17.67
N PRO A 239 13.90 10.38 17.76
CA PRO A 239 12.69 9.66 18.12
C PRO A 239 12.63 8.41 17.25
N SER A 240 12.36 7.24 17.85
CA SER A 240 12.05 6.04 17.05
C SER A 240 11.07 6.46 15.95
N PRO A 241 11.34 6.08 14.69
CA PRO A 241 10.62 6.61 13.53
C PRO A 241 9.14 6.59 13.87
N THR A 242 8.54 7.79 13.96
CA THR A 242 7.11 7.92 14.20
C THR A 242 6.47 7.11 13.09
N SER A 243 5.79 6.03 13.46
CA SER A 243 5.07 5.17 12.54
C SER A 243 4.14 6.06 11.72
N ILE A 244 4.53 6.36 10.49
CA ILE A 244 3.63 7.02 9.55
C ILE A 244 2.63 5.96 9.14
N SER A 245 1.42 6.11 9.68
CA SER A 245 0.15 5.93 8.99
C SER A 245 0.21 4.98 7.79
N THR A 246 -0.30 3.77 8.01
CA THR A 246 -0.85 2.91 6.96
C THR A 246 -1.80 3.68 6.06
N ALA A 247 -1.30 4.15 4.93
CA ALA A 247 -2.03 4.53 3.72
C ALA A 247 -0.98 4.61 2.60
N LEU A 248 -0.93 3.79 1.56
CA LEU A 248 -1.88 2.83 1.03
C LEU A 248 -1.09 1.54 0.75
N THR A 249 -1.51 0.42 1.32
CA THR A 249 -1.46 -0.83 0.57
C THR A 249 -2.41 -0.65 -0.60
N GLN A 250 -1.97 0.04 -1.65
CA GLN A 250 -2.32 -0.44 -2.96
C GLN A 250 -1.51 -1.72 -3.08
N THR A 251 -2.16 -2.85 -2.78
CA THR A 251 -1.88 -4.07 -3.51
C THR A 251 -2.00 -3.69 -4.99
N ALA A 252 -0.91 -3.20 -5.58
CA ALA A 252 -0.70 -3.39 -6.99
C ALA A 252 -0.83 -4.90 -7.14
N SER A 253 -1.96 -5.32 -7.71
CA SER A 253 -2.13 -6.70 -8.08
C SER A 253 -0.86 -7.07 -8.83
N SER A 254 -0.18 -8.10 -8.40
CA SER A 254 0.85 -8.77 -9.15
C SER A 254 0.21 -9.39 -10.41
N SER A 255 -0.32 -8.56 -11.31
CA SER A 255 -0.63 -9.00 -12.66
C SER A 255 0.72 -9.10 -13.36
N THR A 256 1.38 -10.23 -13.13
CA THR A 256 2.50 -10.76 -13.92
C THR A 256 2.13 -11.02 -15.38
N ASN A 257 0.89 -10.72 -15.79
CA ASN A 257 0.38 -11.07 -17.10
C ASN A 257 0.40 -9.83 -17.97
N CYS A 258 1.40 -9.79 -18.86
CA CYS A 258 1.38 -8.87 -19.98
C CYS A 258 0.07 -9.01 -20.76
N PRO A 259 -0.43 -7.93 -21.39
CA PRO A 259 -1.62 -8.01 -22.22
C PRO A 259 -1.48 -9.11 -23.28
N ASN A 260 -2.58 -9.82 -23.59
CA ASN A 260 -2.54 -10.81 -24.66
C ASN A 260 -2.20 -10.13 -26.00
N PRO A 261 -1.50 -10.81 -26.93
CA PRO A 261 -1.12 -10.20 -28.21
C PRO A 261 -2.30 -9.81 -29.10
N THR A 262 -3.43 -10.51 -28.96
CA THR A 262 -4.67 -10.22 -29.68
C THR A 262 -5.82 -10.22 -28.70
N ASN A 263 -6.54 -9.11 -28.65
CA ASN A 263 -7.72 -8.95 -27.81
C ASN A 263 -8.89 -8.53 -28.69
N ASN A 264 -10.01 -9.23 -28.59
CA ASN A 264 -11.26 -8.75 -29.13
C ASN A 264 -12.07 -8.19 -27.96
N ASN A 265 -12.42 -6.92 -28.02
CA ASN A 265 -13.16 -6.20 -26.99
C ASN A 265 -14.59 -5.87 -27.45
N GLY A 266 -14.99 -6.27 -28.67
CA GLY A 266 -16.37 -6.21 -29.17
C GLY A 266 -16.93 -4.81 -29.43
N GLY A 267 -16.15 -3.75 -29.24
CA GLY A 267 -16.45 -2.39 -29.72
C GLY A 267 -15.97 -2.16 -31.15
N THR A 268 -15.91 -0.89 -31.56
CA THR A 268 -15.51 -0.48 -32.92
C THR A 268 -14.18 0.27 -32.96
N GLY A 269 -13.61 0.62 -31.81
CA GLY A 269 -12.31 1.28 -31.71
C GLY A 269 -11.16 0.30 -31.86
N ASN A 270 -10.71 0.02 -33.08
CA ASN A 270 -9.63 -0.93 -33.32
C ASN A 270 -8.27 -0.27 -33.12
N LEU A 271 -7.40 -0.89 -32.33
CA LEU A 271 -6.09 -0.33 -31.97
C LEU A 271 -4.96 -1.32 -32.29
N VAL A 272 -3.80 -0.77 -32.62
CA VAL A 272 -2.52 -1.48 -32.56
C VAL A 272 -1.67 -0.77 -31.51
N MET A 273 -1.03 -1.50 -30.61
CA MET A 273 -0.13 -0.95 -29.59
C MET A 273 1.27 -1.50 -29.80
N GLN A 274 2.05 -0.83 -30.65
CA GLN A 274 3.40 -1.22 -31.03
C GLN A 274 4.41 -0.74 -29.97
N HIS A 275 5.11 -1.70 -29.36
CA HIS A 275 6.16 -1.42 -28.38
C HIS A 275 7.42 -0.82 -29.03
N GLY A 276 8.29 -0.30 -28.16
CA GLY A 276 9.55 0.36 -28.50
C GLY A 276 10.81 -0.49 -28.26
N MET A 277 11.94 0.22 -28.21
CA MET A 277 13.27 -0.31 -27.91
C MET A 277 13.34 -0.93 -26.51
N ALA A 278 14.17 -1.97 -26.33
CA ALA A 278 14.38 -2.67 -25.05
C ALA A 278 13.08 -3.09 -24.34
N SER A 279 12.05 -3.40 -25.12
CA SER A 279 10.70 -3.68 -24.64
C SER A 279 10.01 -4.71 -25.54
N ASP A 280 8.88 -5.21 -25.07
CA ASP A 280 7.91 -6.01 -25.81
C ASP A 280 6.48 -5.48 -25.54
N GLY A 281 5.45 -6.25 -25.91
CA GLY A 281 4.05 -5.90 -25.67
C GLY A 281 3.68 -5.66 -24.18
N CYS A 282 4.49 -6.12 -23.23
CA CYS A 282 4.28 -5.91 -21.79
C CYS A 282 4.32 -4.43 -21.38
N THR A 283 4.96 -3.56 -22.17
CA THR A 283 5.02 -2.12 -21.87
C THR A 283 3.65 -1.48 -21.73
N TRP A 284 2.63 -2.04 -22.40
CA TRP A 284 1.27 -1.52 -22.39
C TRP A 284 0.42 -1.99 -21.20
N GLN A 285 0.97 -2.77 -20.27
CA GLN A 285 0.24 -3.33 -19.12
C GLN A 285 -0.48 -2.29 -18.25
N TYR A 286 0.05 -1.06 -18.18
CA TYR A 286 -0.53 0.00 -17.37
C TYR A 286 -1.64 0.74 -18.15
N LEU A 287 -1.37 1.12 -19.41
CA LEU A 287 -2.31 1.92 -20.20
C LEU A 287 -3.47 1.09 -20.74
N TYR A 288 -3.21 -0.12 -21.24
CA TYR A 288 -4.21 -0.92 -21.96
C TYR A 288 -5.48 -1.20 -21.13
N PRO A 289 -5.40 -1.66 -19.87
CA PRO A 289 -6.60 -1.91 -19.07
C PRO A 289 -7.43 -0.64 -18.82
N ILE A 290 -6.78 0.52 -18.71
CA ILE A 290 -7.46 1.80 -18.49
C ILE A 290 -8.14 2.28 -19.78
N LEU A 291 -7.43 2.22 -20.91
CA LEU A 291 -8.00 2.52 -22.22
C LEU A 291 -9.19 1.61 -22.56
N GLN A 292 -9.15 0.35 -22.15
CA GLN A 292 -10.24 -0.60 -22.30
C GLN A 292 -11.47 -0.24 -21.46
N GLN A 293 -11.30 0.46 -20.34
CA GLN A 293 -12.40 0.99 -19.53
C GLN A 293 -12.95 2.31 -20.08
N ASP A 294 -12.09 3.15 -20.65
CA ASP A 294 -12.45 4.51 -21.08
C ASP A 294 -12.96 4.58 -22.53
N PHE A 295 -12.65 3.58 -23.35
CA PHE A 295 -13.08 3.51 -24.74
C PHE A 295 -13.80 2.21 -25.09
N LYS A 296 -14.68 2.29 -26.09
CA LYS A 296 -15.34 1.13 -26.69
C LYS A 296 -14.43 0.45 -27.72
N LEU A 297 -13.37 -0.17 -27.21
CA LEU A 297 -12.35 -0.82 -28.03
C LEU A 297 -12.91 -2.05 -28.75
N GLY A 298 -12.48 -2.27 -29.99
CA GLY A 298 -12.79 -3.44 -30.82
C GLY A 298 -11.63 -4.44 -30.78
N THR A 299 -11.06 -4.76 -31.93
CA THR A 299 -9.83 -5.55 -32.03
C THR A 299 -8.64 -4.71 -31.59
N VAL A 300 -7.90 -5.17 -30.58
CA VAL A 300 -6.64 -4.57 -30.12
C VAL A 300 -5.51 -5.56 -30.32
N LEU A 301 -4.52 -5.17 -31.12
CA LEU A 301 -3.31 -5.94 -31.42
C LEU A 301 -2.14 -5.36 -30.62
N ILE A 302 -1.41 -6.21 -29.91
CA ILE A 302 -0.26 -5.86 -29.07
C ILE A 302 0.90 -6.77 -29.47
N PRO A 303 1.64 -6.43 -30.54
CA PRO A 303 2.73 -7.27 -31.04
C PRO A 303 3.80 -7.52 -29.96
N THR A 304 4.46 -8.67 -30.03
CA THR A 304 5.54 -9.09 -29.10
C THR A 304 6.80 -9.51 -29.86
N SER A 305 7.00 -8.97 -31.06
CA SER A 305 8.17 -9.24 -31.89
C SER A 305 9.46 -8.75 -31.23
N SER A 306 10.62 -9.25 -31.67
CA SER A 306 11.91 -8.72 -31.21
C SER A 306 12.03 -7.23 -31.56
N TRP A 307 12.44 -6.42 -30.59
CA TRP A 307 12.64 -4.98 -30.78
C TRP A 307 13.94 -4.66 -31.54
N SER A 308 14.91 -5.57 -31.61
CA SER A 308 16.27 -5.28 -32.12
C SER A 308 16.46 -5.54 -33.62
N SER A 309 15.42 -5.96 -34.34
CA SER A 309 15.48 -6.19 -35.80
C SER A 309 15.40 -4.87 -36.58
N ALA A 310 15.78 -4.85 -37.86
CA ALA A 310 15.65 -3.62 -38.68
C ALA A 310 14.20 -3.10 -38.65
N LEU A 311 14.00 -1.79 -38.58
CA LEU A 311 12.67 -1.19 -38.38
C LEU A 311 11.72 -1.51 -39.55
N SER A 312 12.26 -1.64 -40.76
CA SER A 312 11.53 -2.09 -41.95
C SER A 312 10.97 -3.52 -41.79
N GLN A 313 11.76 -4.45 -41.22
CA GLN A 313 11.32 -5.82 -40.97
C GLN A 313 10.24 -5.87 -39.88
N GLN A 314 10.39 -5.05 -38.84
CA GLN A 314 9.37 -4.92 -37.79
C GLN A 314 8.05 -4.36 -38.36
N ALA A 315 8.12 -3.37 -39.28
CA ALA A 315 6.94 -2.84 -39.97
C ALA A 315 6.22 -3.92 -40.79
N THR A 316 6.94 -4.72 -41.56
CA THR A 316 6.36 -5.88 -42.26
C THR A 316 5.73 -6.90 -41.31
N GLY A 317 6.37 -7.16 -40.16
CA GLY A 317 5.79 -8.01 -39.11
C GLY A 317 4.47 -7.47 -38.55
N LEU A 318 4.40 -6.15 -38.35
CA LEU A 318 3.20 -5.47 -37.89
C LEU A 318 2.07 -5.53 -38.94
N GLU A 319 2.38 -5.28 -40.21
CA GLU A 319 1.45 -5.41 -41.34
C GLU A 319 0.87 -6.83 -41.43
N ASN A 320 1.71 -7.87 -41.29
CA ASN A 320 1.26 -9.25 -41.27
C ASN A 320 0.28 -9.52 -40.11
N THR A 321 0.53 -8.93 -38.94
CA THR A 321 -0.34 -9.05 -37.77
C THR A 321 -1.69 -8.35 -38.00
N ILE A 322 -1.68 -7.15 -38.59
CA ILE A 322 -2.89 -6.41 -38.95
C ILE A 322 -3.72 -7.21 -39.97
N ASN A 323 -3.08 -7.68 -41.04
CA ASN A 323 -3.73 -8.45 -42.11
C ASN A 323 -4.34 -9.76 -41.59
N ALA A 324 -3.67 -10.44 -40.65
CA ALA A 324 -4.17 -11.68 -40.05
C ALA A 324 -5.40 -11.47 -39.15
N SER A 325 -5.63 -10.26 -38.63
CA SER A 325 -6.74 -9.97 -37.72
C SER A 325 -8.11 -9.89 -38.40
N ALA A 326 -8.13 -9.69 -39.73
CA ALA A 326 -9.32 -9.41 -40.55
C ALA A 326 -10.15 -8.16 -40.13
N ALA A 327 -9.70 -7.38 -39.15
CA ALA A 327 -10.31 -6.11 -38.77
C ALA A 327 -9.74 -4.95 -39.61
N SER A 328 -10.40 -3.79 -39.58
CA SER A 328 -10.02 -2.59 -40.32
C SER A 328 -10.21 -1.33 -39.48
N ALA A 329 -9.85 -0.16 -40.02
CA ALA A 329 -9.88 1.13 -39.33
C ALA A 329 -9.06 1.16 -38.02
N PHE A 330 -7.85 0.61 -38.06
CA PHE A 330 -6.93 0.63 -36.92
C PHE A 330 -6.31 2.01 -36.70
N ALA A 331 -6.32 2.50 -35.46
CA ALA A 331 -5.39 3.53 -35.02
C ALA A 331 -4.13 2.86 -34.45
N LEU A 332 -2.97 3.17 -35.02
CA LEU A 332 -1.69 2.60 -34.62
C LEU A 332 -1.04 3.50 -33.58
N ILE A 333 -0.88 2.99 -32.36
CA ILE A 333 -0.18 3.64 -31.27
C ILE A 333 1.23 3.05 -31.23
N GLY A 334 2.25 3.88 -31.34
CA GLY A 334 3.65 3.44 -31.30
C GLY A 334 4.47 4.24 -30.30
N HIS A 335 5.10 3.53 -29.35
CA HIS A 335 6.02 4.13 -28.38
C HIS A 335 7.47 3.99 -28.86
N SER A 336 8.29 5.03 -28.69
CA SER A 336 9.71 5.03 -29.09
C SER A 336 9.86 4.67 -30.58
N GLN A 337 10.78 3.78 -30.96
CA GLN A 337 10.90 3.27 -32.34
C GLN A 337 9.61 2.67 -32.89
N GLY A 338 8.69 2.22 -32.01
CA GLY A 338 7.38 1.71 -32.37
C GLY A 338 6.53 2.71 -33.13
N GLY A 339 6.70 4.01 -32.90
CA GLY A 339 6.04 5.04 -33.70
C GLY A 339 6.58 5.16 -35.12
N LEU A 340 7.88 4.90 -35.33
CA LEU A 340 8.46 4.85 -36.68
C LEU A 340 7.94 3.63 -37.46
N ILE A 341 7.87 2.48 -36.77
CA ILE A 341 7.30 1.24 -37.31
C ILE A 341 5.83 1.45 -37.69
N ALA A 342 5.05 2.06 -36.80
CA ALA A 342 3.64 2.37 -37.05
C ALA A 342 3.44 3.30 -38.26
N ARG A 343 4.29 4.32 -38.40
CA ARG A 343 4.32 5.20 -39.58
C ARG A 343 4.61 4.44 -40.86
N SER A 344 5.66 3.60 -40.85
CA SER A 344 6.04 2.80 -42.02
C SER A 344 4.89 1.90 -42.48
N ALA A 345 4.22 1.22 -41.54
CA ALA A 345 3.06 0.39 -41.85
C ALA A 345 1.88 1.20 -42.40
N ALA A 346 1.58 2.36 -41.80
CA ALA A 346 0.51 3.24 -42.28
C ALA A 346 0.78 3.78 -43.70
N GLN A 347 2.02 4.16 -43.99
CA GLN A 347 2.44 4.58 -45.34
C GLN A 347 2.33 3.44 -46.36
N HIS A 348 2.63 2.19 -45.96
CA HIS A 348 2.44 1.03 -46.83
C HIS A 348 0.97 0.88 -47.25
N TYR A 349 0.02 0.86 -46.30
CA TYR A 349 -1.40 0.80 -46.63
C TYR A 349 -1.90 2.00 -47.44
N GLN A 350 -1.38 3.21 -47.16
CA GLN A 350 -1.66 4.39 -47.97
C GLN A 350 -1.18 4.21 -49.42
N SER A 351 0.03 3.66 -49.62
CA SER A 351 0.59 3.41 -50.97
C SER A 351 -0.21 2.39 -51.78
N LEU A 352 -0.87 1.45 -51.11
CA LEU A 352 -1.77 0.47 -51.72
C LEU A 352 -3.18 1.02 -51.96
N ASN A 353 -3.43 2.29 -51.65
CA ASN A 353 -4.76 2.90 -51.66
C ASN A 353 -5.77 2.12 -50.78
N GLN A 354 -5.32 1.66 -49.62
CA GLN A 354 -6.10 0.96 -48.61
C GLN A 354 -6.25 1.77 -47.29
N PRO A 355 -6.68 3.05 -47.34
CA PRO A 355 -6.77 3.91 -46.15
C PRO A 355 -7.83 3.43 -45.14
N ASN A 356 -8.71 2.50 -45.54
CA ASN A 356 -9.73 1.94 -44.68
C ASN A 356 -9.18 0.91 -43.68
N ILE A 357 -7.96 0.39 -43.87
CA ILE A 357 -7.35 -0.59 -42.95
C ILE A 357 -6.69 0.12 -41.77
N VAL A 358 -5.93 1.18 -42.03
CA VAL A 358 -5.25 1.99 -41.02
C VAL A 358 -5.77 3.43 -41.09
N SER A 359 -6.41 3.88 -40.02
CA SER A 359 -7.00 5.21 -39.91
C SER A 359 -5.96 6.29 -39.56
N GLY A 360 -4.85 5.90 -38.92
CA GLY A 360 -3.75 6.82 -38.62
C GLY A 360 -2.80 6.34 -37.53
N VAL A 361 -1.89 7.23 -37.13
CA VAL A 361 -0.78 6.94 -36.20
C VAL A 361 -0.72 7.94 -35.05
N ALA A 362 -0.71 7.42 -33.82
CA ALA A 362 -0.35 8.15 -32.61
C ALA A 362 1.06 7.74 -32.17
N SER A 363 2.00 8.68 -32.17
CA SER A 363 3.37 8.44 -31.72
C SER A 363 3.54 8.89 -30.26
N VAL A 364 4.31 8.15 -29.46
CA VAL A 364 4.60 8.46 -28.05
C VAL A 364 6.12 8.44 -27.85
N GLY A 365 6.73 9.60 -27.61
CA GLY A 365 8.19 9.72 -27.43
C GLY A 365 9.00 9.31 -28.66
N THR A 366 8.41 9.29 -29.85
CA THR A 366 9.00 8.64 -31.04
C THR A 366 10.10 9.48 -31.68
N PRO A 367 11.28 8.90 -32.03
CA PRO A 367 12.39 9.66 -32.61
C PRO A 367 12.23 9.89 -34.12
N HIS A 368 11.31 10.77 -34.52
CA HIS A 368 11.02 11.07 -35.93
C HIS A 368 12.21 11.64 -36.72
N GLN A 369 13.20 12.24 -36.04
CA GLN A 369 14.44 12.75 -36.65
C GLN A 369 15.67 11.96 -36.21
N GLY A 370 15.46 10.79 -35.58
CA GLY A 370 16.52 9.96 -35.01
C GLY A 370 16.91 10.37 -33.59
N VAL A 371 17.86 9.64 -33.02
CA VAL A 371 18.30 9.80 -31.64
C VAL A 371 19.78 10.20 -31.63
N PRO A 372 20.16 11.41 -31.19
CA PRO A 372 21.57 11.83 -31.15
C PRO A 372 22.48 10.91 -30.34
N LEU A 373 21.95 10.27 -29.30
CA LEU A 373 22.64 9.22 -28.54
C LEU A 373 23.23 8.13 -29.44
N MET A 374 22.53 7.77 -30.53
CA MET A 374 22.94 6.75 -31.50
C MET A 374 24.15 7.18 -32.36
N LEU A 375 24.59 8.43 -32.33
CA LEU A 375 25.84 8.82 -33.01
C LEU A 375 27.10 8.34 -32.28
N ASN A 376 26.94 7.90 -31.03
CA ASN A 376 28.05 7.45 -30.20
C ASN A 376 28.15 5.93 -30.21
N ALA A 377 29.38 5.41 -30.21
CA ALA A 377 29.60 3.96 -30.12
C ALA A 377 29.17 3.43 -28.74
N GLN A 378 28.51 2.27 -28.72
CA GLN A 378 28.07 1.61 -27.49
C GLN A 378 29.19 1.44 -26.45
N ASP A 379 30.35 0.92 -26.86
CA ASP A 379 31.50 0.71 -25.98
C ASP A 379 31.98 2.02 -25.34
N TYR A 380 31.86 3.13 -26.06
CA TYR A 380 32.22 4.45 -25.54
C TYR A 380 31.25 4.91 -24.44
N VAL A 381 29.94 4.82 -24.65
CA VAL A 381 28.95 5.22 -23.65
C VAL A 381 29.08 4.37 -22.38
N GLN A 382 29.19 3.05 -22.54
CA GLN A 382 29.33 2.10 -21.44
C GLN A 382 30.62 2.33 -20.65
N SER A 383 31.77 2.39 -21.32
CA SER A 383 33.06 2.58 -20.63
C SER A 383 33.14 3.90 -19.88
N LYS A 384 32.52 4.97 -20.41
CA LYS A 384 32.50 6.28 -19.72
C LYS A 384 31.64 6.28 -18.48
N LEU A 385 30.42 5.73 -18.55
CA LEU A 385 29.55 5.65 -17.38
C LEU A 385 30.10 4.70 -16.31
N GLN A 386 30.66 3.57 -16.74
CA GLN A 386 31.38 2.68 -15.84
C GLN A 386 32.52 3.41 -15.14
N SER A 387 33.36 4.13 -15.88
CA SER A 387 34.46 4.89 -15.30
C SER A 387 33.97 5.97 -14.33
N LEU A 388 32.92 6.73 -14.67
CA LEU A 388 32.34 7.74 -13.76
C LEU A 388 31.78 7.10 -12.48
N GLY A 389 31.11 5.95 -12.61
CA GLY A 389 30.60 5.19 -11.46
C GLY A 389 31.72 4.64 -10.57
N ASP A 390 32.76 4.04 -11.15
CA ASP A 390 33.91 3.50 -10.41
C ASP A 390 34.69 4.60 -9.69
N ASN A 391 34.90 5.75 -10.33
CA ASN A 391 35.54 6.90 -9.69
C ASN A 391 34.69 7.40 -8.52
N PHE A 392 33.36 7.47 -8.68
CA PHE A 392 32.47 7.84 -7.59
C PHE A 392 32.55 6.85 -6.41
N LEU A 393 32.60 5.55 -6.67
CA LEU A 393 32.79 4.53 -5.63
C LEU A 393 34.13 4.68 -4.90
N ASN A 394 35.21 4.90 -5.66
CA ASN A 394 36.56 5.06 -5.11
C ASN A 394 36.69 6.32 -4.25
N ASP A 395 36.15 7.45 -4.72
CA ASP A 395 36.15 8.72 -3.99
C ASP A 395 35.41 8.63 -2.64
N LEU A 396 34.35 7.81 -2.59
CA LEU A 396 33.59 7.55 -1.37
C LEU A 396 34.20 6.46 -0.49
N GLY A 397 35.16 5.69 -1.00
CA GLY A 397 35.73 4.52 -0.31
C GLY A 397 34.74 3.36 -0.14
N CYS A 398 33.69 3.29 -0.97
CA CYS A 398 32.63 2.29 -0.86
C CYS A 398 33.18 0.86 -1.03
N GLN A 399 32.86 -0.02 -0.09
CA GLN A 399 33.11 -1.46 -0.16
C GLN A 399 31.86 -2.22 -0.62
N SER A 400 30.68 -1.65 -0.40
CA SER A 400 29.38 -2.22 -0.72
C SER A 400 28.35 -1.13 -1.08
N GLN A 401 27.35 -1.48 -1.88
CA GLN A 401 26.23 -0.59 -2.22
C GLN A 401 25.40 -0.16 -1.00
N TYR A 402 25.54 -0.86 0.13
CA TYR A 402 24.79 -0.58 1.35
C TYR A 402 25.53 0.31 2.34
N ASP A 403 26.78 0.69 2.06
CA ASP A 403 27.59 1.50 2.98
C ASP A 403 27.00 2.91 3.17
N SER A 404 26.41 3.46 2.12
CA SER A 404 25.66 4.71 2.19
C SER A 404 24.69 4.84 1.00
N PRO A 405 23.69 5.73 1.08
CA PRO A 405 22.86 6.08 -0.07
C PRO A 405 23.67 6.60 -1.28
N ALA A 406 24.79 7.29 -1.06
CA ALA A 406 25.67 7.73 -2.15
C ALA A 406 26.38 6.53 -2.82
N CYS A 407 26.83 5.55 -2.04
CA CYS A 407 27.37 4.30 -2.57
C CYS A 407 26.31 3.55 -3.40
N TYR A 408 25.06 3.47 -2.92
CA TYR A 408 23.97 2.85 -3.67
C TYR A 408 23.76 3.50 -5.05
N ILE A 409 23.75 4.84 -5.09
CA ILE A 409 23.64 5.62 -6.33
C ILE A 409 24.82 5.33 -7.28
N ALA A 410 26.04 5.32 -6.75
CA ALA A 410 27.25 5.03 -7.54
C ALA A 410 27.24 3.59 -8.10
N PHE A 411 26.89 2.60 -7.28
CA PHE A 411 26.74 1.20 -7.69
C PHE A 411 25.67 1.01 -8.76
N ALA A 412 24.58 1.77 -8.72
CA ALA A 412 23.54 1.68 -9.74
C ALA A 412 24.01 2.20 -11.11
N VAL A 413 24.88 3.20 -11.14
CA VAL A 413 25.49 3.70 -12.39
C VAL A 413 26.42 2.62 -12.98
N VAL A 414 27.25 1.99 -12.15
CA VAL A 414 28.13 0.86 -12.53
C VAL A 414 27.34 -0.36 -12.99
N ASN A 415 26.36 -0.80 -12.21
CA ASN A 415 25.56 -1.98 -12.53
C ASN A 415 24.66 -1.76 -13.75
N GLY A 416 24.13 -0.55 -13.93
CA GLY A 416 23.46 -0.18 -15.17
C GLY A 416 24.38 -0.32 -16.39
N ALA A 417 25.69 -0.10 -16.19
CA ALA A 417 26.74 -0.12 -17.22
C ALA A 417 27.18 -1.53 -17.65
N VAL A 418 27.13 -2.54 -16.76
CA VAL A 418 27.87 -3.81 -16.94
C VAL A 418 27.02 -5.09 -16.89
N GLN A 419 25.68 -5.04 -16.88
CA GLN A 419 24.89 -6.29 -16.79
C GLN A 419 25.04 -7.21 -18.02
N GLN A 420 25.72 -8.34 -17.83
CA GLN A 420 25.74 -9.47 -18.76
C GLN A 420 24.39 -10.22 -18.70
N GLY A 421 23.57 -10.09 -19.74
CA GLY A 421 22.43 -11.00 -19.98
C GLY A 421 21.01 -10.41 -19.92
N THR A 422 20.84 -9.11 -19.68
CA THR A 422 19.60 -8.35 -19.89
C THR A 422 19.94 -7.05 -20.64
N PRO A 423 19.01 -6.37 -21.34
CA PRO A 423 19.36 -5.18 -22.11
C PRO A 423 19.92 -4.12 -21.16
N ALA A 424 21.23 -3.86 -21.23
CA ALA A 424 21.85 -2.78 -20.49
C ALA A 424 21.10 -1.47 -20.79
N VAL A 425 20.93 -0.62 -19.78
CA VAL A 425 20.41 0.76 -19.94
C VAL A 425 21.26 1.59 -20.92
N PHE A 426 22.40 1.06 -21.37
CA PHE A 426 23.32 1.72 -22.27
C PHE A 426 23.53 0.97 -23.58
N ASN A 427 22.67 0.00 -23.89
CA ASN A 427 22.60 -0.63 -25.21
C ASN A 427 21.88 0.25 -26.25
N PHE A 428 21.60 1.51 -25.90
CA PHE A 428 20.87 2.50 -26.71
C PHE A 428 21.77 3.32 -27.63
N ALA A 429 23.00 2.89 -27.87
CA ALA A 429 23.93 3.57 -28.76
C ALA A 429 24.26 2.68 -29.95
N TYR A 430 24.88 3.23 -30.99
CA TYR A 430 25.09 2.50 -32.24
C TYR A 430 25.89 1.21 -32.02
N SER A 431 25.26 0.11 -32.43
CA SER A 431 25.82 -1.23 -32.39
C SER A 431 25.59 -1.91 -33.74
N THR A 432 26.66 -2.39 -34.37
CA THR A 432 26.54 -3.14 -35.64
C THR A 432 25.81 -4.48 -35.47
N ALA A 433 25.62 -4.93 -34.23
CA ALA A 433 24.86 -6.12 -33.88
C ALA A 433 23.34 -5.88 -33.72
N ALA A 434 22.89 -4.62 -33.66
CA ALA A 434 21.49 -4.22 -33.45
C ALA A 434 20.99 -3.32 -34.60
N PRO A 435 20.43 -3.89 -35.69
CA PRO A 435 20.04 -3.16 -36.89
C PRO A 435 19.05 -2.01 -36.69
N ASP A 436 18.18 -2.09 -35.67
CA ASP A 436 17.26 -1.02 -35.28
C ASP A 436 18.00 0.27 -34.86
N THR A 437 19.11 0.15 -34.14
CA THR A 437 19.90 1.31 -33.70
C THR A 437 20.49 2.09 -34.87
N CYS A 438 20.89 1.38 -35.95
CA CYS A 438 21.35 1.98 -37.20
C CYS A 438 20.24 2.77 -37.91
N ASP A 439 19.01 2.22 -37.94
CA ASP A 439 17.85 2.88 -38.53
C ASP A 439 17.39 4.14 -37.78
N MET A 440 17.83 4.32 -36.53
CA MET A 440 17.53 5.47 -35.69
C MET A 440 18.64 6.53 -35.62
N VAL A 441 19.74 6.35 -36.35
CA VAL A 441 20.82 7.34 -36.41
C VAL A 441 20.34 8.59 -37.18
N PRO A 442 20.47 9.81 -36.61
CA PRO A 442 20.05 11.04 -37.29
C PRO A 442 20.71 11.26 -38.66
N ASN A 443 20.01 11.98 -39.53
CA ASN A 443 20.49 12.42 -40.86
C ASN A 443 20.94 11.28 -41.79
N ASP A 444 20.31 10.11 -41.66
CA ASP A 444 20.59 8.91 -42.46
C ASP A 444 22.08 8.49 -42.49
N GLN A 445 22.82 8.81 -41.42
CA GLN A 445 24.26 8.55 -41.38
C GLN A 445 24.62 7.06 -41.31
N CYS A 446 23.65 6.21 -40.98
CA CYS A 446 23.82 4.76 -40.95
C CYS A 446 22.89 4.04 -41.93
N SER A 447 21.59 4.37 -41.93
CA SER A 447 20.60 3.85 -42.87
C SER A 447 19.68 4.95 -43.38
N ASN A 448 19.07 4.77 -44.55
CA ASN A 448 18.15 5.74 -45.15
C ASN A 448 16.71 5.63 -44.62
N PHE A 449 16.46 4.87 -43.55
CA PHE A 449 15.10 4.55 -43.11
C PHE A 449 14.31 5.82 -42.70
N ILE A 450 14.88 6.67 -41.85
CA ILE A 450 14.23 7.90 -41.37
C ILE A 450 14.00 8.89 -42.51
N GLY A 451 14.99 9.12 -43.37
CA GLY A 451 14.87 10.01 -44.53
C GLY A 451 13.79 9.55 -45.48
N ASN A 452 13.75 8.25 -45.82
CA ASN A 452 12.70 7.68 -46.64
C ASN A 452 11.32 7.87 -45.99
N LEU A 453 11.19 7.54 -44.70
CA LEU A 453 9.94 7.69 -43.95
C LEU A 453 9.45 9.14 -43.92
N ASN A 454 10.34 10.11 -43.73
CA ASN A 454 9.99 11.53 -43.64
C ASN A 454 9.76 12.20 -45.01
N SER A 455 10.31 11.63 -46.09
CA SER A 455 10.09 12.14 -47.45
C SER A 455 8.72 11.77 -48.02
N TYR A 456 8.06 10.74 -47.47
CA TYR A 456 6.77 10.26 -47.94
C TYR A 456 5.61 11.12 -47.39
N PRO A 457 4.71 11.65 -48.24
CA PRO A 457 3.55 12.43 -47.78
C PRO A 457 2.52 11.55 -47.04
N GLU A 458 2.15 11.92 -45.82
CA GLU A 458 1.18 11.18 -45.00
C GLU A 458 -0.20 11.85 -45.03
N SER A 459 -1.24 11.14 -45.46
CA SER A 459 -2.62 11.64 -45.55
C SER A 459 -3.60 11.01 -44.54
N PHE A 460 -3.15 10.01 -43.78
CA PHE A 460 -3.89 9.42 -42.66
C PHE A 460 -3.89 10.34 -41.42
N LEU A 461 -4.65 10.03 -40.37
CA LEU A 461 -4.68 10.86 -39.16
C LEU A 461 -3.36 10.78 -38.38
N GLN A 462 -2.84 11.90 -37.87
CA GLN A 462 -1.57 11.91 -37.13
C GLN A 462 -1.67 12.64 -35.79
N ALA A 463 -1.09 12.03 -34.75
CA ALA A 463 -0.94 12.63 -33.44
C ALA A 463 0.46 12.36 -32.87
N GLY A 464 1.13 13.38 -32.31
CA GLY A 464 2.42 13.25 -31.65
C GLY A 464 2.32 13.57 -30.16
N ILE A 465 2.55 12.58 -29.30
CA ILE A 465 2.61 12.74 -27.85
C ILE A 465 4.09 12.81 -27.47
N LEU A 466 4.50 13.98 -26.98
CA LEU A 466 5.90 14.29 -26.77
C LEU A 466 6.18 14.66 -25.32
N GLY A 467 7.02 13.85 -24.68
CA GLY A 467 7.44 13.99 -23.30
C GLY A 467 8.67 14.87 -23.16
N ASN A 468 8.55 15.88 -22.30
CA ASN A 468 9.68 16.64 -21.81
C ASN A 468 9.92 16.31 -20.34
N ALA A 469 10.83 15.38 -20.10
CA ALA A 469 11.23 14.97 -18.77
C ALA A 469 12.14 16.05 -18.15
N LYS A 470 12.15 16.14 -16.82
CA LYS A 470 13.12 17.00 -16.13
C LYS A 470 14.51 16.46 -16.41
N SER A 471 15.38 17.28 -17.01
CA SER A 471 16.74 16.91 -17.39
C SER A 471 17.58 16.49 -16.19
N ARG A 472 17.36 17.12 -15.04
CA ARG A 472 18.09 16.81 -13.81
C ARG A 472 17.70 15.42 -13.31
N TRP A 473 18.69 14.54 -13.21
CA TRP A 473 18.59 13.15 -12.81
C TRP A 473 17.77 12.28 -13.77
N VAL A 474 17.69 12.63 -15.05
CA VAL A 474 16.93 11.85 -16.04
C VAL A 474 17.53 10.46 -16.25
N LEU A 475 18.85 10.32 -16.17
CA LEU A 475 19.52 9.01 -16.18
C LEU A 475 19.04 8.12 -15.04
N PHE A 476 18.91 8.66 -13.83
CA PHE A 476 18.45 7.91 -12.66
C PHE A 476 16.98 7.48 -12.81
N ARG A 477 16.13 8.29 -13.46
CA ARG A 477 14.77 7.85 -13.83
C ARG A 477 14.82 6.63 -14.75
N LEU A 478 15.63 6.69 -15.81
CA LEU A 478 15.80 5.59 -16.76
C LEU A 478 16.33 4.32 -16.07
N LEU A 479 17.34 4.44 -15.20
CA LEU A 479 17.86 3.33 -14.41
C LEU A 479 16.78 2.70 -13.52
N GLY A 480 15.93 3.51 -12.91
CA GLY A 480 14.80 3.03 -12.09
C GLY A 480 13.71 2.34 -12.91
N ASP A 481 13.41 2.85 -14.12
CA ASP A 481 12.41 2.28 -15.01
C ASP A 481 12.89 0.96 -15.67
N LEU A 482 14.21 0.76 -15.82
CA LEU A 482 14.81 -0.40 -16.50
C LEU A 482 15.38 -1.46 -15.56
N GLY A 483 16.01 -1.06 -14.45
CA GLY A 483 16.81 -1.95 -13.60
C GLY A 483 16.06 -2.63 -12.46
N CYS A 484 14.90 -2.09 -12.08
CA CYS A 484 14.10 -2.64 -11.00
C CYS A 484 12.99 -3.52 -11.55
N GLY A 485 13.20 -4.83 -11.54
CA GLY A 485 12.10 -5.77 -11.75
C GLY A 485 10.90 -5.42 -10.86
N LYS A 486 9.68 -5.62 -11.37
CA LYS A 486 8.40 -5.32 -10.70
C LYS A 486 8.28 -5.85 -9.26
N SER A 487 9.15 -6.77 -8.85
CA SER A 487 9.21 -7.40 -7.53
C SER A 487 9.92 -6.56 -6.44
N LEU A 488 10.68 -5.52 -6.78
CA LEU A 488 11.47 -4.74 -5.80
C LEU A 488 10.86 -3.36 -5.46
N GLY A 489 9.73 -2.99 -6.04
CA GLY A 489 9.01 -1.75 -5.69
C GLY A 489 9.73 -0.43 -6.03
N CYS A 490 10.86 -0.45 -6.73
CA CYS A 490 11.52 0.75 -7.26
C CYS A 490 11.06 1.05 -8.69
N GLN A 491 10.54 2.27 -8.91
CA GLN A 491 10.17 2.82 -10.22
C GLN A 491 11.08 4.03 -10.51
N GLY A 492 11.13 4.51 -11.75
CA GLY A 492 11.90 5.70 -12.14
C GLY A 492 11.70 6.91 -11.23
N PRO A 493 10.47 7.27 -10.81
CA PRO A 493 10.24 8.33 -9.82
C PRO A 493 10.95 8.08 -8.50
N THR A 494 10.85 6.86 -7.94
CA THR A 494 11.50 6.49 -6.67
C THR A 494 13.02 6.65 -6.74
N PHE A 495 13.62 6.19 -7.84
CA PHE A 495 15.08 6.27 -8.02
C PHE A 495 15.56 7.70 -8.20
N TYR A 496 14.81 8.49 -8.97
CA TYR A 496 14.99 9.94 -9.09
C TYR A 496 14.93 10.65 -7.73
N PHE A 497 13.95 10.32 -6.90
CA PHE A 497 13.82 10.92 -5.56
C PHE A 497 15.01 10.57 -4.67
N ALA A 498 15.48 9.33 -4.71
CA ALA A 498 16.68 8.92 -3.98
C ALA A 498 17.91 9.75 -4.42
N ALA A 499 18.15 9.88 -5.73
CA ALA A 499 19.25 10.69 -6.26
C ALA A 499 19.15 12.17 -5.81
N GLN A 500 17.94 12.74 -5.83
CA GLN A 500 17.72 14.11 -5.33
C GLN A 500 18.08 14.26 -3.87
N ILE A 501 17.58 13.38 -3.01
CA ILE A 501 17.83 13.47 -1.56
C ILE A 501 19.32 13.34 -1.27
N VAL A 502 20.03 12.41 -1.92
CA VAL A 502 21.48 12.27 -1.77
C VAL A 502 22.20 13.56 -2.17
N TYR A 503 21.87 14.11 -3.33
CA TYR A 503 22.49 15.33 -3.81
C TYR A 503 22.26 16.51 -2.87
N TYR A 504 21.03 16.78 -2.47
CA TYR A 504 20.72 17.93 -1.61
C TYR A 504 21.21 17.74 -0.18
N SER A 505 21.27 16.50 0.30
CA SER A 505 21.94 16.19 1.57
C SER A 505 23.43 16.50 1.48
N ALA A 506 24.07 16.21 0.35
CA ALA A 506 25.45 16.58 0.12
C ALA A 506 25.64 18.10 0.00
N VAL A 507 24.71 18.84 -0.65
CA VAL A 507 24.74 20.32 -0.68
C VAL A 507 24.65 20.93 0.72
N VAL A 508 23.72 20.44 1.54
CA VAL A 508 23.58 20.87 2.93
C VAL A 508 24.84 20.53 3.73
N GLY A 509 25.33 19.29 3.61
CA GLY A 509 26.55 18.85 4.26
C GLY A 509 27.76 19.69 3.85
N PHE A 510 27.89 20.01 2.57
CA PHE A 510 28.94 20.87 2.04
C PHE A 510 28.87 22.27 2.67
N ILE A 511 27.71 22.92 2.62
CA ILE A 511 27.53 24.28 3.19
C ILE A 511 27.82 24.29 4.70
N LEU A 512 27.32 23.32 5.47
CA LEU A 512 27.61 23.23 6.90
C LEU A 512 29.09 23.01 7.18
N SER A 513 29.73 22.10 6.43
CA SER A 513 31.16 21.80 6.60
C SER A 513 32.01 23.04 6.29
N GLU A 514 31.64 23.83 5.29
CA GLU A 514 32.31 25.09 4.97
C GLU A 514 32.10 26.13 6.10
N ILE A 515 30.87 26.29 6.60
CA ILE A 515 30.55 27.22 7.69
C ILE A 515 31.34 26.89 8.98
N PHE A 516 31.46 25.61 9.32
CA PHE A 516 32.21 25.16 10.49
C PHE A 516 33.70 24.95 10.21
N CYS A 517 34.11 25.13 8.95
CA CYS A 517 35.49 25.02 8.49
C CYS A 517 36.09 23.64 8.82
N ASP A 518 35.30 22.60 8.52
CA ASP A 518 35.71 21.20 8.40
C ASP A 518 36.04 20.92 6.93
N PHE A 519 37.33 21.07 6.61
CA PHE A 519 37.78 20.96 5.23
C PHE A 519 37.73 19.53 4.69
N ASP A 520 37.93 18.51 5.54
CA ASP A 520 37.92 17.12 5.10
C ASP A 520 36.51 16.70 4.72
N LEU A 521 35.53 17.07 5.55
CA LEU A 521 34.13 16.78 5.30
C LEU A 521 33.54 17.62 4.17
N ALA A 522 33.93 18.89 4.05
CA ALA A 522 33.59 19.72 2.90
C ALA A 522 34.15 19.11 1.60
N ASN A 523 35.37 18.56 1.61
CA ASN A 523 35.94 17.89 0.44
C ASN A 523 35.16 16.60 0.08
N PHE A 524 34.74 15.83 1.07
CA PHE A 524 33.88 14.65 0.87
C PHE A 524 32.56 15.01 0.19
N PHE A 525 31.81 15.97 0.74
CA PHE A 525 30.54 16.39 0.16
C PHE A 525 30.71 17.05 -1.22
N ALA A 526 31.78 17.82 -1.42
CA ALA A 526 32.12 18.36 -2.72
C ALA A 526 32.35 17.25 -3.76
N SER A 527 33.04 16.17 -3.40
CA SER A 527 33.20 15.01 -4.30
C SER A 527 31.86 14.35 -4.65
N VAL A 528 30.95 14.16 -3.69
CA VAL A 528 29.59 13.64 -3.96
C VAL A 528 28.86 14.52 -4.98
N ILE A 529 28.79 15.82 -4.72
CA ILE A 529 28.12 16.80 -5.59
C ILE A 529 28.74 16.77 -6.99
N ASN A 530 30.07 16.75 -7.08
CA ASN A 530 30.79 16.80 -8.33
C ASN A 530 30.58 15.53 -9.17
N ASN A 531 30.74 14.34 -8.58
CA ASN A 531 30.54 13.07 -9.28
C ASN A 531 29.11 12.97 -9.82
N MET A 532 28.11 13.32 -9.00
CA MET A 532 26.71 13.32 -9.44
C MET A 532 26.45 14.35 -10.55
N ASN A 533 27.00 15.57 -10.46
CA ASN A 533 26.89 16.58 -11.52
C ASN A 533 27.61 16.14 -12.82
N LYS A 534 28.74 15.44 -12.74
CA LYS A 534 29.46 14.90 -13.90
C LYS A 534 28.64 13.83 -14.60
N ILE A 535 28.04 12.90 -13.85
CA ILE A 535 27.18 11.85 -14.38
C ILE A 535 25.95 12.46 -15.06
N ASP A 536 25.24 13.37 -14.38
CA ASP A 536 24.06 14.05 -14.93
C ASP A 536 24.41 14.90 -16.17
N GLY A 537 25.50 15.67 -16.09
CA GLY A 537 25.98 16.51 -17.18
C GLY A 537 26.47 15.70 -18.39
N PHE A 538 27.18 14.60 -18.16
CA PHE A 538 27.58 13.68 -19.23
C PHE A 538 26.35 13.14 -19.96
N TRP A 539 25.36 12.64 -19.23
CA TRP A 539 24.14 12.10 -19.83
C TRP A 539 23.34 13.17 -20.58
N ASN A 540 23.13 14.34 -19.97
CA ASN A 540 22.37 15.43 -20.58
C ASN A 540 23.00 15.97 -21.87
N ASN A 541 24.33 16.03 -21.94
CA ASN A 541 25.05 16.37 -23.16
C ASN A 541 24.91 15.30 -24.25
N LEU A 542 24.90 14.03 -23.85
CA LEU A 542 24.80 12.89 -24.75
C LEU A 542 23.40 12.79 -25.42
N VAL A 543 22.33 13.07 -24.67
CA VAL A 543 20.94 12.93 -25.15
C VAL A 543 20.32 14.24 -25.65
N ALA A 544 21.09 15.33 -25.69
CA ALA A 544 20.69 16.64 -26.22
C ALA A 544 19.36 17.18 -25.62
N SER A 545 19.30 17.28 -24.29
CA SER A 545 18.17 17.84 -23.53
C SER A 545 17.80 19.28 -23.98
N PRO A 546 16.49 19.68 -24.02
CA PRO A 546 15.32 19.01 -23.44
C PRO A 546 14.78 17.83 -24.27
N GLY A 547 14.15 16.87 -23.58
CA GLY A 547 13.64 15.62 -24.16
C GLY A 547 13.11 14.69 -23.08
N ASP A 548 12.87 13.43 -23.42
CA ASP A 548 12.40 12.41 -22.47
C ASP A 548 13.56 11.63 -21.81
N GLY A 549 14.81 12.07 -22.03
CA GLY A 549 16.02 11.43 -21.51
C GLY A 549 16.68 10.46 -22.48
N ILE A 550 16.06 10.16 -23.63
CA ILE A 550 16.68 9.42 -24.73
C ILE A 550 16.47 10.20 -26.05
N VAL A 551 15.23 10.61 -26.31
CA VAL A 551 14.82 11.32 -27.53
C VAL A 551 14.65 12.81 -27.23
N PRO A 552 15.35 13.71 -27.95
CA PRO A 552 15.17 15.14 -27.82
C PRO A 552 13.77 15.58 -28.22
N SER A 553 13.21 16.61 -27.57
CA SER A 553 11.85 17.08 -27.85
C SER A 553 11.64 17.47 -29.32
N ALA A 554 12.66 17.97 -30.01
CA ALA A 554 12.59 18.29 -31.44
C ALA A 554 12.43 17.05 -32.32
N SER A 555 13.05 15.93 -31.95
CA SER A 555 12.91 14.66 -32.67
C SER A 555 11.60 13.96 -32.34
N GLN A 556 11.01 14.22 -31.17
CA GLN A 556 9.69 13.70 -30.79
C GLN A 556 8.52 14.34 -31.55
N GLN A 557 8.71 15.52 -32.14
CA GLN A 557 7.66 16.18 -32.90
C GLN A 557 7.30 15.34 -34.13
N TYR A 558 6.02 15.01 -34.25
CA TYR A 558 5.51 14.34 -35.43
C TYR A 558 5.75 15.25 -36.65
N PRO A 559 6.41 14.80 -37.73
CA PRO A 559 6.97 15.70 -38.75
C PRO A 559 5.93 16.27 -39.72
N ALA A 560 4.78 15.62 -39.89
CA ALA A 560 3.69 16.13 -40.72
C ALA A 560 3.07 17.40 -40.12
N SER A 561 2.95 18.47 -40.90
CA SER A 561 2.37 19.75 -40.45
C SER A 561 0.88 19.66 -40.08
N SER A 562 0.18 18.63 -40.56
CA SER A 562 -1.20 18.30 -40.21
C SER A 562 -1.32 17.58 -38.86
N ALA A 563 -0.22 17.10 -38.27
CA ALA A 563 -0.26 16.32 -37.04
C ALA A 563 -0.60 17.18 -35.83
N GLN A 564 -1.54 16.70 -35.00
CA GLN A 564 -1.83 17.34 -33.72
C GLN A 564 -0.78 16.91 -32.68
N GLN A 565 -0.14 17.89 -32.04
CA GLN A 565 0.91 17.65 -31.04
C GLN A 565 0.35 17.79 -29.62
N PHE A 566 0.73 16.87 -28.74
CA PHE A 566 0.30 16.78 -27.34
C PHE A 566 1.54 16.81 -26.42
N PRO A 567 2.10 17.99 -26.12
CA PRO A 567 3.27 18.10 -25.26
C PRO A 567 2.95 17.78 -23.80
N ILE A 568 3.86 17.10 -23.13
CA ILE A 568 3.81 16.80 -21.69
C ILE A 568 4.98 17.49 -20.99
N SER A 569 4.69 18.47 -20.14
CA SER A 569 5.67 19.05 -19.23
C SER A 569 5.92 18.14 -18.02
N ASP A 570 7.18 18.01 -17.63
CA ASP A 570 7.62 17.12 -16.56
C ASP A 570 7.12 15.68 -16.76
N SER A 571 7.35 15.13 -17.95
CA SER A 571 6.98 13.76 -18.29
C SER A 571 7.80 12.74 -17.49
N ALA A 572 7.37 11.47 -17.55
CA ALA A 572 8.23 10.35 -17.20
C ALA A 572 9.44 10.29 -18.16
N ALA A 573 10.48 9.57 -17.77
CA ALA A 573 11.57 9.28 -18.69
C ALA A 573 11.07 8.36 -19.81
N HIS A 574 11.80 8.32 -20.93
CA HIS A 574 11.39 7.70 -22.19
C HIS A 574 10.71 6.33 -22.05
N VAL A 575 11.32 5.40 -21.31
CA VAL A 575 10.78 4.04 -21.13
C VAL A 575 9.65 3.96 -20.10
N GLY A 576 9.54 4.95 -19.22
CA GLY A 576 8.47 5.09 -18.22
C GLY A 576 7.21 5.78 -18.77
N GLU A 577 7.23 6.29 -20.00
CA GLU A 577 6.07 6.98 -20.59
C GLU A 577 4.83 6.08 -20.68
N THR A 578 5.00 4.81 -21.01
CA THR A 578 3.91 3.82 -21.05
C THR A 578 3.35 3.45 -19.66
N HIS A 579 3.94 3.99 -18.59
CA HIS A 579 3.50 3.81 -17.21
C HIS A 579 3.06 5.14 -16.56
N SER A 580 2.95 6.21 -17.37
CA SER A 580 2.67 7.56 -16.89
C SER A 580 1.20 7.92 -17.05
N LYS A 581 0.56 8.37 -15.96
CA LYS A 581 -0.81 8.95 -16.03
C LYS A 581 -0.85 10.21 -16.90
N LYS A 582 0.23 11.00 -16.95
CA LYS A 582 0.27 12.19 -17.83
C LYS A 582 0.25 11.78 -19.30
N THR A 583 0.97 10.72 -19.66
CA THR A 583 0.98 10.16 -21.01
C THR A 583 -0.37 9.56 -21.36
N LEU A 584 -0.97 8.82 -20.43
CA LEU A 584 -2.33 8.30 -20.58
C LEU A 584 -3.34 9.40 -20.93
N ASN A 585 -3.35 10.51 -20.18
CA ASN A 585 -4.31 11.60 -20.41
C ASN A 585 -4.16 12.22 -21.82
N GLN A 586 -2.92 12.37 -22.32
CA GLN A 586 -2.70 12.87 -23.68
C GLN A 586 -3.05 11.84 -24.74
N LEU A 587 -2.81 10.55 -24.48
CA LEU A 587 -3.21 9.47 -25.37
C LEU A 587 -4.74 9.36 -25.47
N GLU A 588 -5.46 9.43 -24.35
CA GLU A 588 -6.93 9.50 -24.31
C GLU A 588 -7.43 10.71 -25.12
N ALA A 589 -6.80 11.88 -24.96
CA ALA A 589 -7.13 13.07 -25.74
C ALA A 589 -6.91 12.83 -27.24
N ALA A 590 -5.79 12.24 -27.64
CA ALA A 590 -5.51 11.91 -29.05
C ALA A 590 -6.54 10.92 -29.61
N LEU A 591 -6.82 9.83 -28.90
CA LEU A 591 -7.79 8.80 -29.31
C LEU A 591 -9.21 9.38 -29.48
N ALA A 592 -9.65 10.23 -28.56
CA ALA A 592 -10.97 10.85 -28.63
C ALA A 592 -11.04 11.98 -29.68
N GLN A 593 -10.04 12.87 -29.72
CA GLN A 593 -10.10 14.09 -30.53
C GLN A 593 -9.62 13.89 -31.96
N VAL A 594 -8.59 13.10 -32.18
CA VAL A 594 -8.00 12.87 -33.51
C VAL A 594 -8.62 11.65 -34.15
N PHE A 595 -8.55 10.48 -33.49
CA PHE A 595 -8.98 9.20 -34.05
C PHE A 595 -10.48 8.92 -33.89
N LYS A 596 -11.20 9.75 -33.14
CA LYS A 596 -12.65 9.64 -32.90
C LYS A 596 -13.06 8.26 -32.36
N ILE A 597 -12.20 7.64 -31.56
CA ILE A 597 -12.51 6.36 -30.91
C ILE A 597 -13.68 6.58 -29.94
N PRO A 598 -14.79 5.80 -30.04
CA PRO A 598 -15.95 6.02 -29.19
C PRO A 598 -15.62 5.81 -27.70
N THR A 599 -16.01 6.76 -26.86
CA THR A 599 -15.77 6.67 -25.41
C THR A 599 -16.79 5.78 -24.72
N ALA A 600 -16.39 5.21 -23.58
CA ALA A 600 -17.25 4.39 -22.71
C ALA A 600 -18.19 5.22 -21.82
N ALA A 601 -18.18 6.56 -21.94
CA ALA A 601 -19.06 7.44 -21.17
C ALA A 601 -20.56 7.22 -21.44
N SER A 602 -20.90 6.64 -22.58
CA SER A 602 -22.29 6.27 -22.93
C SER A 602 -22.69 4.85 -22.51
N CYS A 603 -21.79 4.10 -21.85
CA CYS A 603 -22.10 2.77 -21.37
C CYS A 603 -23.12 2.85 -20.22
N THR A 604 -24.10 1.93 -20.26
CA THR A 604 -25.06 1.75 -19.16
C THR A 604 -24.98 0.33 -18.66
N PHE A 605 -24.96 0.15 -17.35
CA PHE A 605 -24.94 -1.16 -16.71
C PHE A 605 -26.29 -1.49 -16.07
N SER A 606 -26.72 -2.75 -16.12
CA SER A 606 -27.95 -3.20 -15.46
C SER A 606 -27.77 -4.59 -14.85
N PRO A 607 -27.58 -4.71 -13.53
CA PRO A 607 -27.51 -6.01 -12.87
C PRO A 607 -28.89 -6.69 -12.88
N SER A 608 -28.92 -8.02 -12.82
CA SER A 608 -30.17 -8.79 -12.74
C SER A 608 -30.95 -8.53 -11.44
N THR A 609 -30.25 -8.07 -10.39
CA THR A 609 -30.83 -7.58 -9.15
C THR A 609 -29.88 -6.59 -8.47
N PHE A 610 -30.43 -5.66 -7.69
CA PHE A 610 -29.68 -4.69 -6.88
C PHE A 610 -29.48 -5.15 -5.43
N SER A 611 -30.13 -6.24 -5.01
CA SER A 611 -30.03 -6.78 -3.65
C SER A 611 -30.12 -8.30 -3.62
N LEU A 612 -29.25 -8.95 -2.84
CA LEU A 612 -29.23 -10.39 -2.59
C LEU A 612 -29.15 -10.68 -1.09
N THR A 613 -29.85 -11.72 -0.63
CA THR A 613 -29.81 -12.17 0.78
C THR A 613 -29.41 -13.64 0.85
N PHE A 614 -28.44 -13.96 1.71
CA PHE A 614 -27.88 -15.30 1.88
C PHE A 614 -27.99 -15.79 3.33
N SER A 615 -27.94 -17.12 3.50
CA SER A 615 -27.81 -17.76 4.80
C SER A 615 -26.43 -17.48 5.43
N PRO A 616 -26.21 -17.73 6.74
CA PRO A 616 -24.89 -17.53 7.36
C PRO A 616 -23.79 -18.45 6.80
N SER A 617 -24.11 -19.45 5.98
CA SER A 617 -23.12 -20.36 5.40
C SER A 617 -22.31 -19.71 4.29
N ALA A 618 -21.09 -20.20 4.06
CA ALA A 618 -20.29 -19.80 2.89
C ALA A 618 -21.00 -20.21 1.60
N THR A 619 -20.96 -19.39 0.56
CA THR A 619 -21.68 -19.63 -0.71
C THR A 619 -20.97 -18.93 -1.87
N THR A 620 -20.97 -19.55 -3.05
CA THR A 620 -20.55 -18.91 -4.31
C THR A 620 -21.79 -18.58 -5.13
N TYR A 621 -21.85 -17.38 -5.71
CA TYR A 621 -22.97 -16.90 -6.51
C TYR A 621 -22.49 -16.23 -7.80
N THR A 622 -23.30 -16.33 -8.86
CA THR A 622 -23.05 -15.69 -10.14
C THR A 622 -24.16 -14.69 -10.42
N LEU A 623 -23.82 -13.40 -10.45
CA LEU A 623 -24.72 -12.30 -10.78
C LEU A 623 -24.61 -11.99 -12.28
N SER A 624 -25.74 -11.95 -12.96
CA SER A 624 -25.80 -11.52 -14.36
C SER A 624 -25.90 -9.99 -14.45
N VAL A 625 -25.11 -9.35 -15.32
CA VAL A 625 -25.10 -7.90 -15.54
C VAL A 625 -25.07 -7.60 -17.05
N SER A 626 -26.03 -6.81 -17.55
CA SER A 626 -26.08 -6.44 -18.96
C SER A 626 -25.39 -5.10 -19.25
N THR A 627 -24.73 -5.00 -20.41
CA THR A 627 -24.09 -3.78 -20.94
C THR A 627 -24.02 -3.78 -22.48
N GLN A 628 -23.74 -2.63 -23.09
CA GLN A 628 -23.58 -2.51 -24.54
C GLN A 628 -22.27 -3.12 -25.06
N LEU A 629 -22.23 -3.43 -26.36
CA LEU A 629 -21.02 -3.84 -27.08
C LEU A 629 -19.87 -2.85 -26.87
N GLY A 630 -18.67 -3.37 -26.61
CA GLY A 630 -17.45 -2.58 -26.37
C GLY A 630 -17.35 -1.95 -24.97
N CYS A 631 -18.34 -2.08 -24.10
CA CYS A 631 -18.25 -1.53 -22.75
C CYS A 631 -17.45 -2.45 -21.83
N GLY A 632 -16.23 -2.03 -21.48
CA GLY A 632 -15.48 -2.63 -20.39
C GLY A 632 -16.16 -2.38 -19.04
N TRP A 633 -16.03 -3.33 -18.12
CA TRP A 633 -16.54 -3.21 -16.76
C TRP A 633 -15.51 -3.67 -15.73
N HIS A 634 -15.62 -3.10 -14.54
CA HIS A 634 -14.89 -3.46 -13.35
C HIS A 634 -15.88 -3.66 -12.19
N ALA A 635 -15.61 -4.67 -11.38
CA ALA A 635 -16.38 -5.02 -10.20
C ALA A 635 -15.43 -5.12 -9.01
N ASP A 636 -15.76 -4.40 -7.95
CA ASP A 636 -14.95 -4.36 -6.72
C ASP A 636 -15.84 -4.61 -5.50
N SER A 637 -15.30 -5.34 -4.52
CA SER A 637 -15.98 -5.60 -3.27
C SER A 637 -15.55 -4.59 -2.21
N GLN A 638 -16.50 -3.83 -1.69
CA GLN A 638 -16.27 -2.92 -0.56
C GLN A 638 -16.29 -3.67 0.79
N SER A 639 -16.24 -5.00 0.78
CA SER A 639 -16.39 -5.84 1.97
C SER A 639 -15.44 -7.04 1.93
N PRO A 640 -14.57 -7.22 2.94
CA PRO A 640 -13.49 -8.22 2.90
C PRO A 640 -13.98 -9.68 2.96
N TRP A 641 -15.26 -9.90 3.27
CA TRP A 641 -15.89 -11.23 3.32
C TRP A 641 -16.59 -11.62 2.01
N ILE A 642 -16.51 -10.77 0.97
CA ILE A 642 -16.96 -11.05 -0.40
C ILE A 642 -15.72 -10.97 -1.31
N SER A 643 -15.46 -12.01 -2.09
CA SER A 643 -14.32 -12.08 -3.03
C SER A 643 -14.81 -12.31 -4.46
N ILE A 644 -14.36 -11.48 -5.40
CA ILE A 644 -14.74 -11.55 -6.83
C ILE A 644 -13.67 -12.33 -7.59
N SER A 645 -14.03 -13.37 -8.34
CA SER A 645 -13.06 -14.24 -9.02
C SER A 645 -12.51 -13.67 -10.33
N ALA A 646 -13.27 -12.78 -10.99
CA ALA A 646 -12.88 -12.08 -12.19
C ALA A 646 -13.40 -10.63 -12.11
N PRO A 647 -12.61 -9.69 -11.55
CA PRO A 647 -13.07 -8.34 -11.21
C PRO A 647 -13.19 -7.41 -12.43
N SER A 648 -12.83 -7.86 -13.63
CA SER A 648 -12.94 -7.06 -14.85
C SER A 648 -13.21 -7.95 -16.05
N GLY A 649 -13.89 -7.40 -17.05
CA GLY A 649 -14.16 -8.10 -18.30
C GLY A 649 -14.62 -7.16 -19.40
N VAL A 650 -14.62 -7.65 -20.63
CA VAL A 650 -15.15 -6.94 -21.80
C VAL A 650 -15.92 -7.90 -22.70
N ILE A 651 -17.01 -7.36 -23.28
CA ILE A 651 -17.86 -7.84 -24.39
C ILE A 651 -19.34 -8.13 -24.01
N SER A 652 -20.18 -7.67 -24.94
CA SER A 652 -21.64 -7.69 -25.14
C SER A 652 -22.55 -8.59 -24.32
N GLY A 653 -23.70 -8.02 -23.97
CA GLY A 653 -24.87 -8.77 -23.52
C GLY A 653 -24.83 -9.00 -22.02
N THR A 654 -25.42 -10.12 -21.59
CA THR A 654 -25.48 -10.50 -20.18
C THR A 654 -24.16 -11.17 -19.76
N ASN A 655 -23.36 -10.46 -18.96
CA ASN A 655 -22.11 -10.93 -18.38
C ASN A 655 -22.33 -11.52 -16.99
N ASN A 656 -21.50 -12.46 -16.58
CA ASN A 656 -21.62 -13.15 -15.30
C ASN A 656 -20.47 -12.76 -14.36
N VAL A 657 -20.80 -12.07 -13.27
CA VAL A 657 -19.88 -11.75 -12.19
C VAL A 657 -20.01 -12.82 -11.11
N THR A 658 -18.99 -13.67 -11.00
CA THR A 658 -18.94 -14.71 -9.95
C THR A 658 -18.20 -14.19 -8.73
N PHE A 659 -18.81 -14.35 -7.56
CA PHE A 659 -18.21 -13.98 -6.28
C PHE A 659 -18.49 -15.04 -5.21
N SER A 660 -17.58 -15.16 -4.26
CA SER A 660 -17.71 -16.01 -3.07
C SER A 660 -17.97 -15.16 -1.84
N ILE A 661 -18.83 -15.69 -0.96
CA ILE A 661 -19.20 -15.09 0.32
C ILE A 661 -18.68 -16.02 1.40
N LEU A 662 -17.86 -15.50 2.32
CA LEU A 662 -17.44 -16.25 3.51
C LEU A 662 -18.62 -16.49 4.46
N ALA A 663 -18.53 -17.49 5.33
CA ALA A 663 -19.57 -17.72 6.34
C ALA A 663 -19.67 -16.53 7.32
N ASN A 664 -20.88 -16.15 7.72
CA ASN A 664 -21.13 -15.23 8.81
C ASN A 664 -21.23 -16.02 10.12
N THR A 665 -20.17 -16.02 10.90
CA THR A 665 -20.11 -16.69 12.21
C THR A 665 -20.65 -15.82 13.35
N THR A 666 -21.10 -14.60 13.05
CA THR A 666 -21.62 -13.67 14.06
C THR A 666 -23.12 -13.83 14.25
N ASN A 667 -23.59 -13.39 15.41
CA ASN A 667 -25.00 -13.35 15.82
C ASN A 667 -25.74 -12.11 15.28
N LEU A 668 -25.13 -11.34 14.39
CA LEU A 668 -25.74 -10.20 13.72
C LEU A 668 -25.73 -10.41 12.20
N PRO A 669 -26.80 -10.03 11.48
CA PRO A 669 -26.74 -9.98 10.04
C PRO A 669 -25.68 -8.94 9.63
N ARG A 670 -24.94 -9.24 8.55
CA ARG A 670 -23.96 -8.31 7.97
C ARG A 670 -24.39 -7.93 6.56
N SER A 671 -24.09 -6.69 6.19
CA SER A 671 -24.34 -6.16 4.85
C SER A 671 -23.04 -5.67 4.24
N GLY A 672 -22.88 -5.91 2.95
CA GLY A 672 -21.71 -5.52 2.17
C GLY A 672 -22.15 -5.12 0.77
N THR A 673 -21.30 -4.42 0.04
CA THR A 673 -21.62 -3.93 -1.30
C THR A 673 -20.57 -4.37 -2.30
N ILE A 674 -21.06 -4.77 -3.48
CA ILE A 674 -20.24 -4.92 -4.69
C ILE A 674 -20.54 -3.69 -5.56
N THR A 675 -19.51 -2.92 -5.88
CA THR A 675 -19.58 -1.83 -6.85
C THR A 675 -19.27 -2.37 -8.23
N PHE A 676 -20.05 -1.98 -9.24
CA PHE A 676 -19.93 -2.47 -10.61
C PHE A 676 -20.05 -1.30 -11.60
N GLY A 677 -19.22 -1.26 -12.63
CA GLY A 677 -19.35 -0.32 -13.74
C GLY A 677 -18.02 0.05 -14.39
N ASN A 678 -17.86 1.29 -14.82
CA ASN A 678 -16.61 1.85 -15.33
C ASN A 678 -16.31 3.21 -14.66
N LEU A 679 -15.28 3.93 -15.12
CA LEU A 679 -14.92 5.24 -14.56
C LEU A 679 -16.00 6.33 -14.78
N SER A 680 -16.94 6.13 -15.71
CA SER A 680 -18.00 7.09 -16.03
C SER A 680 -19.34 6.78 -15.34
N GLN A 681 -19.61 5.52 -15.01
CA GLN A 681 -20.84 5.10 -14.33
C GLN A 681 -20.56 3.94 -13.39
N THR A 682 -20.99 4.07 -12.13
CA THR A 682 -20.88 3.03 -11.10
C THR A 682 -22.25 2.72 -10.50
N LEU A 683 -22.51 1.45 -10.27
CA LEU A 683 -23.70 0.91 -9.60
C LEU A 683 -23.27 0.11 -8.38
N SER A 684 -24.19 -0.10 -7.44
CA SER A 684 -23.94 -0.92 -6.24
C SER A 684 -24.98 -2.01 -6.10
N VAL A 685 -24.52 -3.22 -5.81
CA VAL A 685 -25.36 -4.38 -5.45
C VAL A 685 -25.15 -4.66 -3.97
N THR A 686 -26.23 -4.67 -3.21
CA THR A 686 -26.20 -4.90 -1.76
C THR A 686 -26.31 -6.40 -1.47
N ILE A 687 -25.36 -6.93 -0.71
CA ILE A 687 -25.33 -8.32 -0.27
C ILE A 687 -25.59 -8.35 1.24
N THR A 688 -26.68 -8.97 1.65
CA THR A 688 -26.99 -9.22 3.07
C THR A 688 -26.76 -10.68 3.40
N GLN A 689 -26.11 -10.96 4.52
CA GLN A 689 -25.91 -12.31 5.03
C GLN A 689 -26.47 -12.42 6.45
N ASN A 690 -27.37 -13.37 6.66
CA ASN A 690 -28.08 -13.56 7.93
C ASN A 690 -27.13 -13.94 9.09
N ALA A 691 -27.60 -13.77 10.33
CA ALA A 691 -26.89 -14.16 11.55
C ALA A 691 -26.87 -15.69 11.76
N ALA A 692 -25.86 -16.19 12.48
CA ALA A 692 -25.81 -17.56 13.01
C ALA A 692 -26.32 -17.59 14.47
N CYS A 693 -27.59 -17.92 14.67
CA CYS A 693 -28.22 -18.03 16.00
C CYS A 693 -28.52 -19.47 16.39
N THR A 694 -28.36 -19.82 17.68
CA THR A 694 -28.77 -21.13 18.24
C THR A 694 -29.83 -20.96 19.32
N TYR A 695 -30.78 -21.88 19.43
CA TYR A 695 -31.90 -21.81 20.36
C TYR A 695 -32.08 -23.12 21.14
N THR A 696 -32.31 -23.01 22.45
CA THR A 696 -32.68 -24.14 23.32
C THR A 696 -33.92 -23.76 24.13
N LEU A 697 -34.85 -24.71 24.31
CA LEU A 697 -36.15 -24.49 24.97
C LEU A 697 -36.27 -25.37 26.21
N SER A 698 -36.76 -24.81 27.32
CA SER A 698 -37.01 -25.58 28.55
C SER A 698 -38.25 -25.09 29.30
N PRO A 699 -39.23 -25.97 29.61
CA PRO A 699 -39.29 -27.38 29.22
C PRO A 699 -39.66 -27.57 27.73
N ALA A 700 -39.20 -28.67 27.12
CA ALA A 700 -39.51 -29.01 25.71
C ALA A 700 -40.83 -29.80 25.56
N SER A 701 -41.37 -30.35 26.66
CA SER A 701 -42.65 -31.05 26.72
C SER A 701 -43.44 -30.61 27.96
N LEU A 702 -44.76 -30.40 27.82
CA LEU A 702 -45.65 -30.04 28.92
C LEU A 702 -46.95 -30.84 28.88
N PHE A 703 -47.52 -31.12 30.05
CA PHE A 703 -48.69 -31.98 30.22
C PHE A 703 -49.77 -31.27 31.05
N PHE A 704 -51.02 -31.32 30.57
CA PHE A 704 -52.18 -30.70 31.19
C PHE A 704 -53.34 -31.71 31.36
N GLY A 705 -54.17 -31.48 32.38
CA GLY A 705 -55.42 -32.21 32.55
C GLY A 705 -56.50 -31.71 31.59
N ALA A 706 -57.64 -32.41 31.56
CA ALA A 706 -58.74 -32.05 30.66
C ALA A 706 -59.28 -30.61 30.88
N SER A 707 -59.04 -29.98 32.04
CA SER A 707 -59.38 -28.58 32.28
C SER A 707 -58.50 -27.57 31.52
N GLY A 708 -57.38 -27.98 30.93
CA GLY A 708 -56.38 -27.06 30.37
C GLY A 708 -55.63 -26.26 31.46
N GLY A 709 -54.99 -25.16 31.08
CA GLY A 709 -54.23 -24.32 32.00
C GLY A 709 -53.23 -23.39 31.32
N SER A 710 -52.33 -22.75 32.09
CA SER A 710 -51.26 -21.90 31.57
C SER A 710 -49.87 -22.42 31.95
N ALA A 711 -48.88 -22.17 31.10
CA ALA A 711 -47.49 -22.50 31.37
C ALA A 711 -46.53 -21.53 30.71
N THR A 712 -45.29 -21.50 31.22
CA THR A 712 -44.19 -20.68 30.73
C THR A 712 -43.05 -21.56 30.23
N VAL A 713 -42.46 -21.20 29.10
CA VAL A 713 -41.28 -21.85 28.52
C VAL A 713 -40.16 -20.83 28.42
N SER A 714 -38.97 -21.23 28.86
CA SER A 714 -37.74 -20.47 28.69
C SER A 714 -37.11 -20.71 27.33
N VAL A 715 -36.60 -19.65 26.72
CA VAL A 715 -35.85 -19.64 25.47
C VAL A 715 -34.44 -19.17 25.79
N SER A 716 -33.44 -20.00 25.55
CA SER A 716 -32.03 -19.65 25.72
C SER A 716 -31.34 -19.53 24.37
N THR A 717 -30.73 -18.36 24.12
CA THR A 717 -30.05 -18.00 22.87
C THR A 717 -28.96 -16.95 23.13
N GLN A 718 -28.14 -16.65 22.13
CA GLN A 718 -27.12 -15.60 22.22
C GLN A 718 -27.75 -14.19 22.19
N ILE A 719 -26.98 -13.21 22.68
CA ILE A 719 -27.35 -11.79 22.56
C ILE A 719 -27.54 -11.44 21.06
N GLY A 720 -28.56 -10.65 20.71
CA GLY A 720 -28.90 -10.23 19.34
C GLY A 720 -29.81 -11.19 18.57
N CYS A 721 -30.03 -12.42 19.08
CA CYS A 721 -30.86 -13.41 18.41
C CYS A 721 -32.36 -13.19 18.69
N VAL A 722 -33.16 -13.15 17.63
CA VAL A 722 -34.61 -12.92 17.69
C VAL A 722 -35.38 -14.23 17.51
N TRP A 723 -36.43 -14.41 18.29
CA TRP A 723 -37.28 -15.60 18.22
C TRP A 723 -38.77 -15.23 18.28
N SER A 724 -39.61 -16.15 17.78
CA SER A 724 -41.07 -16.03 17.78
C SER A 724 -41.68 -17.38 18.10
N ALA A 725 -42.64 -17.42 19.03
CA ALA A 725 -43.37 -18.60 19.46
C ALA A 725 -44.71 -18.71 18.72
N VAL A 726 -44.84 -19.73 17.88
CA VAL A 726 -46.00 -19.90 16.98
C VAL A 726 -46.69 -21.25 17.25
N PRO A 727 -47.87 -21.26 17.89
CA PRO A 727 -48.70 -22.46 18.03
C PRO A 727 -49.08 -23.04 16.67
N GLN A 728 -49.01 -24.36 16.54
CA GLN A 728 -49.40 -25.10 15.32
C GLN A 728 -50.82 -25.68 15.42
N VAL A 729 -51.51 -25.44 16.54
CA VAL A 729 -52.87 -25.94 16.84
C VAL A 729 -53.69 -24.82 17.47
N SER A 730 -55.00 -24.83 17.22
CA SER A 730 -55.91 -23.74 17.63
C SER A 730 -56.27 -23.72 19.12
N TRP A 731 -56.09 -24.84 19.84
CA TRP A 731 -56.39 -24.95 21.28
C TRP A 731 -55.23 -24.51 22.19
N ILE A 732 -54.12 -24.06 21.61
CA ILE A 732 -52.99 -23.43 22.30
C ILE A 732 -52.93 -21.95 21.89
N THR A 733 -52.81 -21.04 22.85
CA THR A 733 -52.68 -19.59 22.59
C THR A 733 -51.48 -19.04 23.35
N VAL A 734 -50.55 -18.36 22.68
CA VAL A 734 -49.47 -17.63 23.36
C VAL A 734 -50.05 -16.35 23.95
N THR A 735 -50.00 -16.22 25.27
CA THR A 735 -50.65 -15.14 26.03
C THR A 735 -49.69 -14.02 26.42
N ALA A 736 -48.37 -14.29 26.44
CA ALA A 736 -47.36 -13.26 26.70
C ALA A 736 -46.03 -13.58 25.99
N SER A 737 -45.32 -12.51 25.58
CA SER A 737 -43.99 -12.55 24.96
C SER A 737 -43.93 -13.46 23.73
N GLN A 738 -44.85 -13.27 22.78
CA GLN A 738 -44.90 -14.05 21.54
C GLN A 738 -43.63 -13.90 20.69
N THR A 739 -42.98 -12.75 20.76
CA THR A 739 -41.67 -12.49 20.15
C THR A 739 -40.68 -12.03 21.22
N GLY A 740 -39.38 -12.24 20.97
CA GLY A 740 -38.33 -11.80 21.88
C GLY A 740 -36.96 -11.67 21.21
N THR A 741 -36.06 -10.95 21.89
CA THR A 741 -34.64 -10.78 21.52
C THR A 741 -33.78 -11.19 22.71
N ASN A 742 -32.68 -11.90 22.45
CA ASN A 742 -31.86 -12.58 23.47
C ASN A 742 -32.65 -13.70 24.19
N SER A 743 -32.04 -14.31 25.20
CA SER A 743 -32.75 -15.25 26.08
C SER A 743 -33.94 -14.58 26.78
N GLY A 744 -35.01 -15.33 26.97
CA GLY A 744 -36.25 -14.84 27.58
C GLY A 744 -37.27 -15.95 27.80
N ASN A 745 -38.53 -15.60 27.97
CA ASN A 745 -39.60 -16.52 28.34
C ASN A 745 -40.86 -16.15 27.56
N PHE A 746 -41.64 -17.15 27.14
CA PHE A 746 -43.00 -16.94 26.65
C PHE A 746 -43.99 -17.73 27.48
N THR A 747 -45.21 -17.21 27.61
CA THR A 747 -46.30 -17.85 28.35
C THR A 747 -47.44 -18.15 27.37
N PHE A 748 -48.06 -19.32 27.54
CA PHE A 748 -49.19 -19.74 26.74
C PHE A 748 -50.29 -20.35 27.60
N SER A 749 -51.51 -20.37 27.07
CA SER A 749 -52.67 -21.05 27.62
C SER A 749 -53.11 -22.20 26.73
N VAL A 750 -53.63 -23.24 27.36
CA VAL A 750 -54.18 -24.44 26.77
C VAL A 750 -55.66 -24.50 27.13
N ALA A 751 -56.53 -24.60 26.13
CA ALA A 751 -57.96 -24.73 26.35
C ALA A 751 -58.33 -26.10 26.96
N SER A 752 -59.48 -26.17 27.64
CA SER A 752 -60.00 -27.43 28.17
C SER A 752 -60.32 -28.43 27.06
N ASN A 753 -59.96 -29.69 27.26
CA ASN A 753 -60.34 -30.81 26.41
C ASN A 753 -61.67 -31.41 26.87
N GLY A 754 -62.71 -31.26 26.04
CA GLY A 754 -64.02 -31.91 26.23
C GLY A 754 -64.21 -33.21 25.44
N SER A 755 -63.21 -33.64 24.66
CA SER A 755 -63.26 -34.87 23.87
C SER A 755 -62.97 -36.09 24.75
N ALA A 756 -63.52 -37.25 24.41
CA ALA A 756 -63.18 -38.52 25.04
C ALA A 756 -61.75 -39.01 24.73
N THR A 757 -61.01 -38.29 23.89
CA THR A 757 -59.64 -38.62 23.50
C THR A 757 -58.66 -37.52 23.86
N SER A 758 -57.40 -37.90 24.08
CA SER A 758 -56.34 -36.96 24.44
C SER A 758 -55.84 -36.09 23.26
N PHE A 759 -55.40 -34.86 23.51
CA PHE A 759 -54.83 -33.96 22.49
C PHE A 759 -53.29 -33.87 22.57
N LYS A 760 -52.65 -33.75 21.40
CA LYS A 760 -51.22 -33.49 21.23
C LYS A 760 -51.01 -32.35 20.24
N GLY A 761 -50.23 -31.34 20.63
CA GLY A 761 -49.97 -30.14 19.83
C GLY A 761 -48.54 -29.65 19.98
N THR A 762 -48.13 -28.72 19.12
CA THR A 762 -46.78 -28.15 19.14
C THR A 762 -46.78 -26.63 19.03
N ILE A 763 -45.76 -25.99 19.61
CA ILE A 763 -45.41 -24.58 19.44
C ILE A 763 -44.00 -24.54 18.81
N LEU A 764 -43.82 -23.86 17.69
CA LEU A 764 -42.52 -23.68 17.04
C LEU A 764 -41.86 -22.37 17.49
N VAL A 765 -40.61 -22.44 17.94
CA VAL A 765 -39.79 -21.28 18.32
C VAL A 765 -38.46 -21.32 17.58
N ALA A 766 -38.27 -20.44 16.59
CA ALA A 766 -37.07 -20.39 15.75
C ALA A 766 -36.65 -21.78 15.19
N GLY A 767 -37.64 -22.60 14.82
CA GLY A 767 -37.46 -23.97 14.32
C GLY A 767 -37.40 -25.08 15.37
N GLN A 768 -37.33 -24.74 16.67
CA GLN A 768 -37.33 -25.71 17.78
C GLN A 768 -38.77 -25.97 18.30
N PRO A 769 -39.19 -27.23 18.50
CA PRO A 769 -40.54 -27.56 18.94
C PRO A 769 -40.70 -27.65 20.48
N VAL A 770 -41.78 -27.08 21.02
CA VAL A 770 -42.34 -27.43 22.34
C VAL A 770 -43.57 -28.30 22.12
N THR A 771 -43.62 -29.48 22.73
CA THR A 771 -44.77 -30.40 22.62
C THR A 771 -45.70 -30.26 23.81
N VAL A 772 -47.00 -30.16 23.57
CA VAL A 772 -48.02 -29.99 24.60
C VAL A 772 -49.04 -31.12 24.50
N TYR A 773 -49.37 -31.71 25.65
CA TYR A 773 -50.34 -32.79 25.79
C TYR A 773 -51.50 -32.38 26.71
N VAL A 774 -52.72 -32.78 26.38
CA VAL A 774 -53.93 -32.55 27.18
C VAL A 774 -54.70 -33.86 27.33
N GLY A 775 -54.90 -34.32 28.57
CA GLY A 775 -55.59 -35.59 28.86
C GLY A 775 -57.09 -35.58 28.53
N SER A 776 -57.70 -36.78 28.53
CA SER A 776 -59.15 -36.99 28.38
C SER A 776 -59.88 -36.83 29.72
N PRO A 777 -61.11 -36.28 29.77
CA PRO A 777 -61.90 -36.18 31.00
C PRO A 777 -62.59 -37.49 31.42
N VAL A 778 -62.56 -38.54 30.59
CA VAL A 778 -63.22 -39.85 30.84
C VAL A 778 -62.25 -41.02 30.92
N GLY A 779 -60.95 -40.76 30.78
CA GLY A 779 -59.91 -41.78 30.77
C GLY A 779 -59.51 -42.26 32.18
N SER A 780 -58.54 -43.18 32.23
CA SER A 780 -57.83 -43.55 33.46
C SER A 780 -56.34 -43.24 33.32
N PRO A 781 -55.61 -42.99 34.43
CA PRO A 781 -54.20 -42.63 34.37
C PRO A 781 -53.33 -43.88 34.23
N GLY A 782 -52.26 -43.78 33.45
CA GLY A 782 -51.21 -44.78 33.40
C GLY A 782 -50.52 -44.91 34.76
N THR A 783 -50.28 -46.14 35.17
CA THR A 783 -49.60 -46.47 36.43
C THR A 783 -48.40 -47.37 36.20
N GLY A 784 -47.45 -47.29 37.12
CA GLY A 784 -46.27 -48.13 37.15
C GLY A 784 -45.58 -47.99 38.49
N TRP A 785 -44.50 -48.73 38.68
CA TRP A 785 -43.69 -48.60 39.88
C TRP A 785 -42.22 -48.85 39.59
N ALA A 786 -41.37 -48.35 40.49
CA ALA A 786 -39.97 -48.74 40.55
C ALA A 786 -39.67 -49.24 41.97
N THR A 787 -39.05 -50.41 42.09
CA THR A 787 -38.61 -50.94 43.38
C THR A 787 -37.12 -50.68 43.53
N ILE A 788 -36.76 -49.87 44.54
CA ILE A 788 -35.37 -49.66 44.91
C ILE A 788 -34.89 -50.90 45.68
N SER A 789 -33.73 -51.41 45.31
CA SER A 789 -33.11 -52.60 45.90
C SER A 789 -31.63 -52.35 46.15
N GLY A 790 -31.09 -53.05 47.14
CA GLY A 790 -29.70 -52.92 47.55
C GLY A 790 -29.57 -52.55 49.02
N GLN A 791 -28.35 -52.32 49.43
CA GLN A 791 -27.98 -51.95 50.79
C GLN A 791 -26.68 -51.17 50.72
N ASP A 792 -26.42 -50.37 51.74
CA ASP A 792 -25.18 -49.62 51.83
C ASP A 792 -23.96 -50.55 51.71
N LEU A 793 -23.00 -50.15 50.88
CA LEU A 793 -21.75 -50.87 50.64
C LEU A 793 -20.59 -50.05 51.19
N SER A 794 -19.77 -50.69 52.02
CA SER A 794 -18.53 -50.11 52.50
C SER A 794 -17.35 -51.02 52.22
N ARG A 795 -16.19 -50.41 51.98
CA ARG A 795 -14.92 -51.11 51.77
C ARG A 795 -13.86 -50.49 52.65
N THR A 796 -13.27 -51.30 53.53
CA THR A 796 -12.14 -50.88 54.36
C THR A 796 -10.85 -51.26 53.67
N ILE A 797 -10.02 -50.25 53.37
CA ILE A 797 -8.68 -50.46 52.84
C ILE A 797 -7.70 -50.28 53.98
N THR A 798 -6.94 -51.34 54.26
CA THR A 798 -5.83 -51.32 55.21
C THR A 798 -4.54 -51.06 54.44
N TYR A 799 -3.91 -49.90 54.67
CA TYR A 799 -2.67 -49.54 54.01
C TYR A 799 -1.51 -50.33 54.65
N GLY A 800 -0.76 -51.09 53.84
CA GLY A 800 0.29 -52.00 54.32
C GLY A 800 1.53 -51.26 54.83
N CYS A 801 2.03 -51.66 56.01
CA CYS A 801 3.33 -51.26 56.56
C CYS A 801 4.19 -52.48 56.91
N PRO A 802 5.54 -52.42 56.77
CA PRO A 802 6.46 -53.48 57.21
C PRO A 802 6.56 -53.56 58.74
N PRO A 803 7.06 -54.67 59.30
CA PRO A 803 6.48 -55.27 60.50
C PRO A 803 6.90 -54.64 61.83
N ALA A 804 5.93 -54.73 62.76
CA ALA A 804 5.98 -54.57 64.22
C ALA A 804 6.34 -53.15 64.69
N GLU A 805 5.41 -52.33 65.19
CA GLU A 805 4.74 -52.52 66.50
C GLU A 805 3.41 -51.72 66.65
N HIS A 806 2.76 -51.26 65.57
CA HIS A 806 1.51 -50.48 65.64
C HIS A 806 0.40 -50.96 64.66
N PRO A 807 -0.89 -51.02 65.08
CA PRO A 807 -1.99 -51.39 64.19
C PRO A 807 -2.11 -50.38 63.04
N CYS A 808 -2.11 -50.88 61.81
CA CYS A 808 -2.14 -50.04 60.62
C CYS A 808 -3.43 -49.21 60.56
N PRO A 809 -3.37 -47.91 60.23
CA PRO A 809 -4.57 -47.12 60.02
C PRO A 809 -5.37 -47.71 58.86
N SER A 810 -6.65 -47.99 59.11
CA SER A 810 -7.60 -48.38 58.09
C SER A 810 -8.59 -47.25 57.84
N GLN A 811 -8.99 -47.06 56.59
CA GLN A 811 -10.03 -46.11 56.21
C GLN A 811 -11.18 -46.87 55.55
N THR A 812 -12.40 -46.62 56.02
CA THR A 812 -13.63 -47.17 55.42
C THR A 812 -14.20 -46.14 54.45
N PHE A 813 -14.34 -46.56 53.20
CA PHE A 813 -15.01 -45.80 52.15
C PHE A 813 -16.41 -46.37 51.96
N HIS A 814 -17.40 -45.50 51.84
CA HIS A 814 -18.78 -45.84 51.52
C HIS A 814 -19.07 -45.55 50.05
N ASP A 815 -19.97 -46.31 49.43
CA ASP A 815 -20.37 -46.04 48.06
C ASP A 815 -21.24 -44.77 47.98
N SER A 816 -21.03 -43.99 46.93
CA SER A 816 -21.76 -42.76 46.67
C SER A 816 -22.12 -42.70 45.20
N GLY A 817 -23.37 -42.37 44.90
CA GLY A 817 -23.88 -42.46 43.55
C GLY A 817 -25.22 -41.75 43.39
N SER A 818 -25.92 -42.07 42.31
CA SER A 818 -27.25 -41.53 42.06
C SER A 818 -28.15 -42.56 41.39
N ILE A 819 -29.45 -42.41 41.56
CA ILE A 819 -30.49 -43.11 40.79
C ILE A 819 -31.27 -42.06 40.01
N THR A 820 -31.35 -42.26 38.71
CA THR A 820 -32.17 -41.46 37.80
C THR A 820 -33.32 -42.31 37.29
N LEU A 821 -34.55 -41.89 37.55
CA LEU A 821 -35.78 -42.45 37.00
C LEU A 821 -36.27 -41.53 35.88
N SER A 822 -36.41 -42.08 34.68
CA SER A 822 -36.95 -41.35 33.53
C SER A 822 -38.37 -41.80 33.22
N VAL A 823 -39.27 -40.84 33.00
CA VAL A 823 -40.66 -41.05 32.61
C VAL A 823 -40.97 -40.15 31.42
N GLY A 824 -41.22 -40.74 30.26
CA GLY A 824 -41.31 -40.00 29.01
C GLY A 824 -39.97 -39.38 28.66
N ASN A 825 -39.94 -38.05 28.51
CA ASN A 825 -38.72 -37.28 28.26
C ASN A 825 -38.15 -36.61 29.53
N ASP A 826 -38.80 -36.79 30.69
CA ASP A 826 -38.38 -36.20 31.96
C ASP A 826 -37.51 -37.19 32.75
N ALA A 827 -36.47 -36.68 33.42
CA ALA A 827 -35.54 -37.47 34.22
C ALA A 827 -35.41 -36.92 35.65
N PHE A 828 -35.71 -37.75 36.64
CA PHE A 828 -35.70 -37.43 38.07
C PHE A 828 -34.52 -38.09 38.75
N THR A 829 -33.59 -37.31 39.28
CA THR A 829 -32.33 -37.84 39.84
C THR A 829 -32.21 -37.55 41.32
N VAL A 830 -31.83 -38.56 42.10
CA VAL A 830 -31.46 -38.43 43.52
C VAL A 830 -30.11 -39.07 43.78
N SER A 831 -29.31 -38.45 44.65
CA SER A 831 -28.00 -38.96 45.05
C SER A 831 -28.08 -39.71 46.39
N TYR A 832 -27.24 -40.73 46.56
CA TYR A 832 -26.98 -41.42 47.83
C TYR A 832 -25.49 -41.33 48.18
N GLN A 833 -25.17 -41.36 49.47
CA GLN A 833 -23.79 -41.18 49.97
C GLN A 833 -23.32 -42.34 50.87
N GLY A 834 -24.14 -43.38 51.01
CA GLY A 834 -23.72 -44.64 51.64
C GLY A 834 -23.47 -44.52 53.14
N VAL A 835 -24.15 -43.62 53.84
CA VAL A 835 -24.12 -43.59 55.30
C VAL A 835 -25.56 -43.40 55.75
N SER A 836 -26.20 -44.50 56.16
CA SER A 836 -27.61 -44.59 56.59
C SER A 836 -28.70 -44.52 55.49
N ASP A 837 -28.32 -44.47 54.21
CA ASP A 837 -29.27 -44.63 53.12
C ASP A 837 -29.87 -46.04 53.11
N THR A 838 -31.18 -46.12 52.93
CA THR A 838 -31.91 -47.37 52.77
C THR A 838 -32.70 -47.32 51.47
N PRO A 839 -33.12 -48.47 50.90
CA PRO A 839 -33.99 -48.44 49.73
C PRO A 839 -35.26 -47.60 49.93
N GLY A 840 -35.80 -47.55 51.15
CA GLY A 840 -36.95 -46.72 51.50
C GLY A 840 -36.67 -45.22 51.57
N SER A 841 -35.50 -44.79 52.08
CA SER A 841 -35.12 -43.37 52.10
C SER A 841 -34.90 -42.83 50.68
N ILE A 842 -34.27 -43.63 49.81
CA ILE A 842 -34.05 -43.27 48.40
C ILE A 842 -35.37 -43.19 47.63
N ALA A 843 -36.27 -44.18 47.80
CA ALA A 843 -37.59 -44.15 47.19
C ALA A 843 -38.40 -42.90 47.62
N THR A 844 -38.31 -42.53 48.90
CA THR A 844 -38.94 -41.31 49.43
C THR A 844 -38.37 -40.04 48.80
N SER A 845 -37.05 -39.91 48.71
CA SER A 845 -36.39 -38.77 48.06
C SER A 845 -36.75 -38.66 46.59
N LEU A 846 -36.81 -39.79 45.87
CA LEU A 846 -37.17 -39.80 44.45
C LEU A 846 -38.62 -39.37 44.24
N ALA A 847 -39.54 -39.82 45.10
CA ALA A 847 -40.93 -39.37 45.06
C ALA A 847 -41.06 -37.87 45.34
N ASN A 848 -40.25 -37.31 46.24
CA ASN A 848 -40.23 -35.87 46.50
C ASN A 848 -39.80 -35.08 45.26
N VAL A 849 -38.75 -35.52 44.55
CA VAL A 849 -38.28 -34.86 43.32
C VAL A 849 -39.31 -34.97 42.20
N VAL A 850 -39.96 -36.13 42.05
CA VAL A 850 -41.07 -36.33 41.09
C VAL A 850 -42.24 -35.38 41.40
N ASN A 851 -42.66 -35.32 42.67
CA ASN A 851 -43.80 -34.52 43.08
C ASN A 851 -43.54 -33.01 43.06
N ALA A 852 -42.27 -32.58 43.21
CA ALA A 852 -41.88 -31.17 43.11
C ALA A 852 -42.10 -30.58 41.71
N GLN A 853 -42.10 -31.41 40.65
CA GLN A 853 -42.36 -30.94 39.29
C GLN A 853 -43.87 -30.75 39.06
N THR A 854 -44.37 -29.53 39.25
CA THR A 854 -45.80 -29.19 39.18
C THR A 854 -46.46 -29.58 37.87
N GLN A 855 -45.77 -29.45 36.73
CA GLN A 855 -46.24 -29.84 35.39
C GLN A 855 -45.54 -31.09 34.83
N GLY A 856 -45.01 -31.94 35.71
CA GLY A 856 -44.40 -33.21 35.33
C GLY A 856 -45.43 -34.29 34.95
N PRO A 857 -44.99 -35.36 34.28
CA PRO A 857 -45.88 -36.39 33.73
C PRO A 857 -46.58 -37.23 34.80
N VAL A 858 -45.97 -37.41 35.98
CA VAL A 858 -46.44 -38.33 37.02
C VAL A 858 -46.38 -37.71 38.42
N SER A 859 -47.28 -38.17 39.28
CA SER A 859 -47.17 -38.07 40.74
C SER A 859 -46.64 -39.39 41.30
N ALA A 860 -46.00 -39.32 42.47
CA ALA A 860 -45.40 -40.47 43.09
C ALA A 860 -45.87 -40.66 44.54
N THR A 861 -46.13 -41.91 44.92
CA THR A 861 -46.32 -42.32 46.31
C THR A 861 -45.31 -43.42 46.66
N VAL A 862 -45.06 -43.65 47.95
CA VAL A 862 -44.04 -44.62 48.39
C VAL A 862 -44.62 -45.58 49.41
N SER A 863 -44.31 -46.87 49.24
CA SER A 863 -44.56 -47.90 50.24
C SER A 863 -43.33 -48.79 50.36
N GLY A 864 -42.69 -48.77 51.53
CA GLY A 864 -41.41 -49.46 51.75
C GLY A 864 -40.32 -48.92 50.81
N SER A 865 -39.76 -49.79 49.97
CA SER A 865 -38.74 -49.43 48.97
C SER A 865 -39.29 -49.21 47.56
N THR A 866 -40.61 -49.27 47.39
CA THR A 866 -41.26 -49.14 46.08
C THR A 866 -41.87 -47.75 45.93
N ILE A 867 -41.49 -47.06 44.86
CA ILE A 867 -42.13 -45.83 44.38
C ILE A 867 -43.21 -46.21 43.35
N TYR A 868 -44.46 -45.84 43.64
CA TYR A 868 -45.58 -46.01 42.73
C TYR A 868 -45.81 -44.69 41.98
N LEU A 869 -45.81 -44.78 40.66
CA LEU A 869 -46.00 -43.67 39.74
C LEU A 869 -47.42 -43.74 39.19
N THR A 870 -48.12 -42.62 39.28
CA THR A 870 -49.43 -42.43 38.68
C THR A 870 -49.36 -41.20 37.80
N ALA A 871 -49.69 -41.34 36.52
CA ALA A 871 -49.79 -40.20 35.63
C ALA A 871 -50.71 -39.14 36.25
N LYS A 872 -50.31 -37.87 36.17
CA LYS A 872 -51.11 -36.77 36.75
C LYS A 872 -52.41 -36.52 35.98
N PHE A 873 -52.57 -37.19 34.84
CA PHE A 873 -53.65 -37.00 33.90
C PHE A 873 -54.13 -38.36 33.40
N ASP A 874 -55.35 -38.35 32.88
CA ASP A 874 -56.04 -39.53 32.37
C ASP A 874 -55.87 -39.66 30.85
N GLY A 875 -55.88 -40.89 30.34
CA GLY A 875 -55.85 -41.19 28.90
C GLY A 875 -54.75 -42.15 28.47
N ILE A 876 -54.85 -42.68 27.25
CA ILE A 876 -53.88 -43.67 26.72
C ILE A 876 -52.48 -43.08 26.49
N ILE A 877 -52.39 -41.77 26.25
CA ILE A 877 -51.12 -41.05 26.05
C ILE A 877 -50.25 -41.00 27.31
N THR A 878 -50.79 -41.46 28.44
CA THR A 878 -50.15 -41.44 29.76
C THR A 878 -49.37 -42.73 30.06
N ASN A 879 -49.39 -43.70 29.14
CA ASN A 879 -48.54 -44.89 29.16
C ASN A 879 -47.10 -44.53 28.78
N TYR A 880 -46.49 -43.60 29.53
CA TYR A 880 -45.17 -43.04 29.24
C TYR A 880 -44.09 -44.12 29.26
N PRO A 881 -43.11 -44.11 28.33
CA PRO A 881 -41.96 -44.99 28.44
C PRO A 881 -41.19 -44.69 29.73
N THR A 882 -40.69 -45.74 30.38
CA THR A 882 -39.96 -45.63 31.65
C THR A 882 -38.60 -46.28 31.54
N SER A 883 -37.57 -45.61 32.06
CA SER A 883 -36.22 -46.17 32.18
C SER A 883 -35.56 -45.75 33.48
N VAL A 884 -34.55 -46.49 33.90
CA VAL A 884 -33.75 -46.17 35.08
C VAL A 884 -32.28 -46.24 34.73
N SER A 885 -31.50 -45.33 35.29
CA SER A 885 -30.06 -45.39 35.27
C SER A 885 -29.52 -45.08 36.66
N TYR A 886 -28.28 -45.50 36.91
CA TYR A 886 -27.64 -45.29 38.20
C TYR A 886 -26.14 -45.10 38.03
N THR A 887 -25.55 -44.37 38.97
CA THR A 887 -24.10 -44.18 39.08
C THR A 887 -23.63 -44.66 40.45
N TYR A 888 -22.34 -44.95 40.55
CA TYR A 888 -21.67 -45.37 41.79
C TYR A 888 -20.21 -44.98 41.75
N ASN A 889 -19.52 -45.08 42.88
CA ASN A 889 -18.11 -44.79 42.96
C ASN A 889 -17.28 -45.96 42.39
N THR A 890 -16.95 -45.86 41.10
CA THR A 890 -16.20 -46.87 40.36
C THR A 890 -14.75 -47.04 40.84
N GLN A 891 -14.22 -46.12 41.66
CA GLN A 891 -12.86 -46.21 42.17
C GLN A 891 -12.71 -47.32 43.22
N TYR A 892 -13.75 -47.56 44.03
CA TYR A 892 -13.69 -48.48 45.17
C TYR A 892 -14.64 -49.67 45.05
N PHE A 893 -15.69 -49.55 44.25
CA PHE A 893 -16.76 -50.54 44.09
C PHE A 893 -16.89 -50.98 42.62
N THR A 894 -17.38 -52.20 42.40
CA THR A 894 -17.58 -52.79 41.05
C THR A 894 -19.04 -52.79 40.60
N GLY A 895 -19.93 -52.25 41.43
CA GLY A 895 -21.35 -52.11 41.17
C GLY A 895 -21.97 -51.16 42.20
N PRO A 896 -23.16 -50.61 41.91
CA PRO A 896 -23.82 -49.65 42.78
C PRO A 896 -24.37 -50.30 44.06
N ALA A 897 -24.33 -49.56 45.16
CA ALA A 897 -24.98 -49.94 46.41
C ALA A 897 -26.51 -50.03 46.28
N PHE A 898 -27.11 -49.21 45.42
CA PHE A 898 -28.54 -49.19 45.16
C PHE A 898 -28.86 -49.25 43.66
N THR A 899 -29.86 -50.05 43.32
CA THR A 899 -30.41 -50.20 41.97
C THR A 899 -31.93 -50.03 42.00
N ALA A 900 -32.54 -49.87 40.83
CA ALA A 900 -33.99 -49.78 40.69
C ALA A 900 -34.48 -50.78 39.63
N ALA A 901 -35.61 -51.43 39.89
CA ALA A 901 -36.29 -52.30 38.92
C ALA A 901 -37.68 -51.72 38.61
N LEU A 902 -37.99 -51.56 37.32
CA LEU A 902 -39.26 -51.01 36.85
C LEU A 902 -40.33 -52.09 36.68
N SER A 903 -41.59 -51.71 36.84
CA SER A 903 -42.76 -52.54 36.53
C SER A 903 -42.87 -52.92 35.04
N GLY A 904 -42.23 -52.15 34.16
CA GLY A 904 -42.19 -52.38 32.72
C GLY A 904 -41.39 -51.30 31.98
N SER A 905 -41.32 -51.41 30.65
CA SER A 905 -40.70 -50.39 29.78
C SER A 905 -41.56 -49.14 29.58
N SER A 906 -42.79 -49.16 30.09
CA SER A 906 -43.71 -48.02 30.13
C SER A 906 -44.66 -48.14 31.31
N LEU A 907 -45.29 -47.03 31.69
CA LEU A 907 -46.53 -47.06 32.48
C LEU A 907 -47.63 -47.77 31.67
N THR A 908 -48.59 -48.34 32.39
CA THR A 908 -49.67 -49.15 31.80
C THR A 908 -51.01 -48.87 32.47
N GLY A 909 -52.12 -49.24 31.83
CA GLY A 909 -53.47 -49.03 32.36
C GLY A 909 -54.08 -47.68 32.02
N GLY A 910 -53.34 -46.79 31.36
CA GLY A 910 -53.91 -45.57 30.79
C GLY A 910 -54.83 -45.90 29.62
N THR A 911 -56.07 -45.43 29.68
CA THR A 911 -57.10 -45.62 28.65
C THR A 911 -57.85 -44.32 28.43
N ASP A 912 -58.22 -44.05 27.18
CA ASP A 912 -59.09 -42.91 26.80
C ASP A 912 -60.57 -43.25 26.99
#